data_AF-A0A1Q7L8E4-F1
#
_entry.id   AF-A0A1Q7L8E4-F1
#
_cell.length_a   1.000
_cell.length_b   1.000
_cell.length_c   1.000
_cell.angle_alpha   90.00
_cell.angle_beta   90.00
_cell.angle_gamma   90.00
#
_symmetry.space_group_name_H-M   'P 1'
#
loop_
_entity.id
_entity.type
_entity.pdbx_description
1 polymer ?
#
loop_
_entity_poly.entity_id
_entity_poly.type
_entity_poly.pdbx_seq_one_letter_code
_entity_poly.pdbx_strand_id
1 'polypeptide(L)'
;MMTFYALSGLVNGIAATALGLLVYSRAPQDPKHRAYVLFCLSIAIWSYFYFAWTLASSQELGLLFARLLMVGAIFVPATYLHHVLTLLDLQEKRRMMLRTGYAVSLIFLSTDITHLFVADVQPAMYFRYWPQPGIVFYVYLVWFAGYVAYATYLIAAAWRSATGLRRKQYSYLTIASAIGYLGGTTNFLLWFGIEIPPIGTILVTVYAGLVAYTMVRYRLLDITGVLPKSLATGLLVASISLIAFFSILVSHRVTLTLAPLLIVGLLVFAIGIQAILLHSRSAIHVRMGVLCGIVTLWLLALFMMQTSHEVKDALWWHHLAWIATAFIPSCAYHFAKAVALPRKSDNTVVGAMYLISIGFAISDVSHYFSTELYTYPSGMVPKAGPFLPAYLGYLLIVGTLALHRLYCEYRRRLDSQDPDTSRSHAIFWGVAFGGLGTLDALQYYGVPTYPLGLFGVILWICLVTPALSSRSVEKSILNRILGAHDVHRQVLAVLLCYLLILGAIRVTTGGWYFIAAGVLVATAALFASAMLSIRQALERRLMRHLFHQHDASHTAMVSSMKDMLGTLNLKTLTSKILQNVGTVMRTRHASLFLLNAERTEYFLAATLNSEDCVRKSEPISPQSIFAEYVRQSQAIIIKEEVTHTSAGDDASHQGVLLDALSHLQAELCCPITTKNQLLGFLILGAKEDSRSYSHDDLILLSTLVQTAAIALVNAQLYEDLKQSELLATKSKHLRSLMTMAGGFAHEIRNPLTSIKTFLQLMGKRKDDPEFMQRFVRTVNGDILRIERLILDILNSSKYMNPIFREENINAIVTSCLHYAQVKAEAQAIQVQAALREDLPTTWVDSQQITQVLINILLNAIEAMTPGPGRLLVQTHRLVKENESWIQIEVTDTGCGIKPEDLDHIFDPFFTTKHNRQEWEGTGLGLTVVDQIIRQHGGYIEVSSHTEQGATFVINIPADARRTIPAPSQSIRNKAARHGTSAYALGTGHP
;
A
#
# COMPACT_ATOMS: atom_id res chain seq x y z
N MET A 1 14.69 -46.59 18.88
CA MET A 1 15.38 -46.50 17.57
C MET A 1 14.42 -46.74 16.40
N MET A 2 13.77 -47.90 16.24
CA MET A 2 12.82 -48.15 15.12
C MET A 2 11.72 -47.08 14.96
N THR A 3 11.15 -46.61 16.07
CA THR A 3 10.14 -45.54 16.09
C THR A 3 10.63 -44.22 15.48
N PHE A 4 11.93 -43.91 15.60
CA PHE A 4 12.53 -42.70 15.03
C PHE A 4 12.51 -42.74 13.49
N TYR A 5 12.95 -43.86 12.91
CA TYR A 5 12.98 -44.03 11.46
C TYR A 5 11.57 -44.09 10.87
N ALA A 6 10.64 -44.78 11.52
CA ALA A 6 9.24 -44.78 11.12
C ALA A 6 8.70 -43.35 11.04
N LEU A 7 8.83 -42.59 12.14
CA LEU A 7 8.30 -41.23 12.18
C LEU A 7 8.99 -40.31 11.16
N SER A 8 10.30 -40.49 10.91
CA SER A 8 11.01 -39.73 9.87
C SER A 8 10.39 -39.93 8.48
N GLY A 9 9.98 -41.16 8.15
CA GLY A 9 9.22 -41.47 6.94
C GLY A 9 7.86 -40.77 6.93
N LEU A 10 7.12 -40.83 8.05
CA LEU A 10 5.81 -40.18 8.13
C LEU A 10 5.89 -38.65 7.95
N VAL A 11 6.86 -37.99 8.59
CA VAL A 11 7.08 -36.54 8.48
C VAL A 11 7.47 -36.15 7.06
N ASN A 12 8.37 -36.89 6.42
CA ASN A 12 8.75 -36.67 5.02
C ASN A 12 7.55 -36.81 4.08
N GLY A 13 6.70 -37.82 4.30
CA GLY A 13 5.49 -38.06 3.51
C GLY A 13 4.48 -36.92 3.64
N ILE A 14 4.20 -36.47 4.86
CA ILE A 14 3.30 -35.33 5.11
C ILE A 14 3.85 -34.04 4.48
N ALA A 15 5.15 -33.77 4.63
CA ALA A 15 5.78 -32.58 4.06
C ALA A 15 5.73 -32.55 2.53
N ALA A 16 6.03 -33.69 1.88
CA ALA A 16 5.97 -33.82 0.43
C ALA A 16 4.53 -33.68 -0.10
N THR A 17 3.56 -34.32 0.56
CA THR A 17 2.13 -34.21 0.21
C THR A 17 1.62 -32.78 0.35
N ALA A 18 1.95 -32.11 1.47
CA ALA A 18 1.53 -30.73 1.72
C ALA A 18 2.11 -29.75 0.69
N LEU A 19 3.40 -29.89 0.34
CA LEU A 19 4.04 -29.07 -0.69
C LEU A 19 3.44 -29.35 -2.06
N GLY A 20 3.24 -30.62 -2.43
CA GLY A 20 2.60 -31.00 -3.69
C GLY A 20 1.21 -30.40 -3.85
N LEU A 21 0.33 -30.57 -2.85
CA LEU A 21 -1.03 -30.01 -2.87
C LEU A 21 -1.03 -28.48 -2.93
N LEU A 22 -0.12 -27.82 -2.21
CA LEU A 22 0.01 -26.37 -2.24
C LEU A 22 0.35 -25.88 -3.64
N VAL A 23 1.36 -26.47 -4.29
CA VAL A 23 1.75 -26.11 -5.67
C VAL A 23 0.62 -26.42 -6.66
N TYR A 24 -0.04 -27.58 -6.52
CA TYR A 24 -1.15 -27.98 -7.39
C TYR A 24 -2.34 -27.01 -7.32
N SER A 25 -2.73 -26.59 -6.11
CA SER A 25 -3.89 -25.71 -5.88
C SER A 25 -3.77 -24.33 -6.53
N ARG A 26 -2.56 -23.92 -6.95
CA ARG A 26 -2.27 -22.58 -7.48
C ARG A 26 -2.42 -22.47 -8.98
N ALA A 27 -1.80 -23.40 -9.70
CA ALA A 27 -1.83 -23.41 -11.16
C ALA A 27 -1.78 -24.87 -11.64
N PRO A 28 -2.89 -25.63 -11.55
CA PRO A 28 -2.91 -27.05 -11.91
C PRO A 28 -2.62 -27.30 -13.40
N GLN A 29 -2.81 -26.29 -14.24
CA GLN A 29 -2.54 -26.32 -15.68
C GLN A 29 -1.07 -26.01 -16.03
N ASP A 30 -0.28 -25.45 -15.11
CA ASP A 30 1.12 -25.09 -15.41
C ASP A 30 2.00 -26.36 -15.46
N PRO A 31 2.77 -26.59 -16.55
CA PRO A 31 3.65 -27.76 -16.66
C PRO A 31 4.72 -27.82 -15.55
N LYS A 32 5.24 -26.69 -15.08
CA LYS A 32 6.24 -26.62 -13.99
C LYS A 32 5.64 -27.09 -12.66
N HIS A 33 4.37 -26.75 -12.42
CA HIS A 33 3.62 -27.19 -11.24
C HIS A 33 3.35 -28.69 -11.30
N ARG A 34 2.87 -29.19 -12.44
CA ARG A 34 2.57 -30.63 -12.63
C ARG A 34 3.81 -31.50 -12.45
N ALA A 35 4.95 -31.10 -13.02
CA ALA A 35 6.21 -31.83 -12.87
C ALA A 35 6.69 -31.87 -11.42
N TYR A 36 6.58 -30.75 -10.69
CA TYR A 36 6.92 -30.71 -9.26
C TYR A 36 5.99 -31.58 -8.40
N VAL A 37 4.68 -31.58 -8.70
CA VAL A 37 3.70 -32.42 -8.00
C VAL A 37 4.00 -33.91 -8.18
N LEU A 38 4.35 -34.35 -9.39
CA LEU A 38 4.74 -35.74 -9.66
C LEU A 38 6.00 -36.15 -8.87
N PHE A 39 6.95 -35.24 -8.73
CA PHE A 39 8.14 -35.45 -7.91
C PHE A 39 7.79 -35.56 -6.42
N CYS A 40 6.95 -34.66 -5.90
CA CYS A 40 6.44 -34.73 -4.52
C CYS A 40 5.66 -36.03 -4.26
N LEU A 41 4.85 -36.50 -5.21
CA LEU A 41 4.10 -37.74 -5.09
C LEU A 41 5.03 -38.95 -4.96
N SER A 42 6.10 -39.01 -5.76
CA SER A 42 7.08 -40.09 -5.71
C SER A 42 7.78 -40.16 -4.34
N ILE A 43 8.17 -38.99 -3.80
CA ILE A 43 8.73 -38.88 -2.44
C ILE A 43 7.70 -39.29 -1.38
N ALA A 44 6.44 -38.88 -1.53
CA ALA A 44 5.39 -39.20 -0.56
C ALA A 44 5.12 -40.71 -0.48
N ILE A 45 5.03 -41.39 -1.63
CA ILE A 45 4.87 -42.86 -1.71
C ILE A 45 6.04 -43.55 -1.01
N TRP A 46 7.28 -43.19 -1.37
CA TRP A 46 8.48 -43.74 -0.72
C TRP A 46 8.42 -43.54 0.79
N SER A 47 8.05 -42.34 1.25
CA SER A 47 8.08 -41.97 2.67
C SER A 47 6.99 -42.65 3.51
N TYR A 48 5.77 -42.80 2.99
CA TYR A 48 4.68 -43.50 3.69
C TYR A 48 4.95 -45.00 3.81
N PHE A 49 5.48 -45.62 2.76
CA PHE A 49 5.85 -47.03 2.83
C PHE A 49 7.15 -47.28 3.60
N TYR A 50 8.05 -46.29 3.71
CA TYR A 50 9.15 -46.30 4.68
C TYR A 50 8.64 -46.36 6.12
N PHE A 51 7.60 -45.58 6.45
CA PHE A 51 6.93 -45.67 7.75
C PHE A 51 6.25 -47.04 7.96
N ALA A 52 5.50 -47.54 6.97
CA ALA A 52 4.81 -48.83 7.08
C ALA A 52 5.78 -50.01 7.24
N TRP A 53 6.86 -50.01 6.45
CA TRP A 53 7.90 -51.03 6.45
C TRP A 53 8.63 -51.15 7.79
N THR A 54 9.01 -50.01 8.38
CA THR A 54 9.69 -49.98 9.70
C THR A 54 8.78 -50.43 10.86
N LEU A 55 7.46 -50.44 10.66
CA LEU A 55 6.46 -50.91 11.63
C LEU A 55 5.90 -52.31 11.33
N ALA A 56 6.40 -52.99 10.28
CA ALA A 56 5.90 -54.29 9.90
C ALA A 56 6.00 -55.30 11.06
N SER A 57 4.94 -56.07 11.24
CA SER A 57 4.83 -57.10 12.29
C SER A 57 5.32 -58.48 11.81
N SER A 58 5.18 -58.78 10.52
CA SER A 58 5.59 -60.04 9.89
C SER A 58 6.57 -59.83 8.75
N GLN A 59 7.31 -60.89 8.39
CA GLN A 59 8.25 -60.88 7.26
C GLN A 59 7.53 -60.60 5.93
N GLU A 60 6.34 -61.19 5.72
CA GLU A 60 5.53 -60.96 4.52
C GLU A 60 5.12 -59.49 4.37
N LEU A 61 4.66 -58.86 5.46
CA LEU A 61 4.33 -57.44 5.46
C LEU A 61 5.58 -56.57 5.28
N GLY A 62 6.70 -56.98 5.88
CA GLY A 62 8.00 -56.31 5.70
C GLY A 62 8.42 -56.30 4.24
N LEU A 63 8.34 -57.44 3.55
CA LEU A 63 8.66 -57.57 2.13
C LEU A 63 7.69 -56.79 1.24
N LEU A 64 6.38 -56.88 1.52
CA LEU A 64 5.37 -56.11 0.79
C LEU A 64 5.60 -54.61 0.89
N PHE A 65 5.80 -54.07 2.10
CA PHE A 65 6.04 -52.65 2.29
C PHE A 65 7.40 -52.21 1.74
N ALA A 66 8.42 -53.06 1.77
CA ALA A 66 9.71 -52.78 1.13
C ALA A 66 9.58 -52.63 -0.40
N ARG A 67 8.76 -53.47 -1.05
CA ARG A 67 8.44 -53.34 -2.49
C ARG A 67 7.62 -52.08 -2.77
N LEU A 68 6.55 -51.84 -2.02
CA LEU A 68 5.73 -50.62 -2.17
C LEU A 68 6.53 -49.32 -1.93
N LEU A 69 7.52 -49.36 -1.05
CA LEU A 69 8.50 -48.28 -0.84
C LEU A 69 9.35 -48.06 -2.09
N MET A 70 9.80 -49.13 -2.74
CA MET A 70 10.59 -49.06 -3.98
C MET A 70 9.79 -48.51 -5.15
N VAL A 71 8.46 -48.72 -5.22
CA VAL A 71 7.59 -48.06 -6.22
C VAL A 71 7.81 -46.55 -6.22
N GLY A 72 7.83 -45.91 -5.05
CA GLY A 72 8.12 -44.48 -4.94
C GLY A 72 9.55 -44.15 -5.37
N ALA A 73 10.54 -44.90 -4.86
CA ALA A 73 11.95 -44.66 -5.11
C ALA A 73 12.32 -44.76 -6.61
N ILE A 74 11.75 -45.74 -7.33
CA ILE A 74 12.00 -46.02 -8.75
C ILE A 74 11.66 -44.81 -9.64
N PHE A 75 10.63 -44.04 -9.28
CA PHE A 75 10.22 -42.85 -10.04
C PHE A 75 10.90 -41.55 -9.60
N VAL A 76 11.58 -41.51 -8.45
CA VAL A 76 12.24 -40.29 -7.94
C VAL A 76 13.22 -39.70 -8.97
N PRO A 77 14.16 -40.45 -9.59
CA PRO A 77 15.11 -39.86 -10.55
C PRO A 77 14.44 -39.28 -11.79
N ALA A 78 13.46 -40.00 -12.36
CA ALA A 78 12.77 -39.58 -13.58
C ALA A 78 11.90 -38.33 -13.32
N THR A 79 11.15 -38.31 -12.21
CA THR A 79 10.30 -37.18 -11.84
C THR A 79 11.11 -35.97 -11.37
N TYR A 80 12.24 -36.18 -10.70
CA TYR A 80 13.18 -35.11 -10.36
C TYR A 80 13.76 -34.46 -11.62
N LEU A 81 14.27 -35.27 -12.56
CA LEU A 81 14.77 -34.76 -13.84
C LEU A 81 13.67 -34.02 -14.62
N HIS A 82 12.43 -34.54 -14.61
CA HIS A 82 11.28 -33.86 -15.21
C HIS A 82 11.04 -32.48 -14.59
N HIS A 83 11.08 -32.39 -13.26
CA HIS A 83 10.98 -31.12 -12.54
C HIS A 83 12.12 -30.16 -12.91
N VAL A 84 13.36 -30.64 -13.00
CA VAL A 84 14.51 -29.82 -13.40
C VAL A 84 14.37 -29.31 -14.84
N LEU A 85 14.05 -30.19 -15.79
CA LEU A 85 13.95 -29.83 -17.20
C LEU A 85 12.80 -28.85 -17.47
N THR A 86 11.66 -29.03 -16.79
CA THR A 86 10.54 -28.09 -16.87
C THR A 86 10.89 -26.74 -16.24
N LEU A 87 11.59 -26.73 -15.11
CA LEU A 87 12.04 -25.50 -14.46
C LEU A 87 13.02 -24.69 -15.32
N LEU A 88 13.90 -25.37 -16.05
CA LEU A 88 14.88 -24.77 -16.96
C LEU A 88 14.32 -24.51 -18.37
N ASP A 89 13.04 -24.80 -18.62
CA ASP A 89 12.40 -24.68 -19.94
C ASP A 89 13.12 -25.51 -21.04
N LEU A 90 13.74 -26.63 -20.67
CA LEU A 90 14.50 -27.56 -21.53
C LEU A 90 13.73 -28.84 -21.88
N GLN A 91 12.49 -29.00 -21.42
CA GLN A 91 11.71 -30.24 -21.56
C GLN A 91 11.52 -30.68 -23.02
N GLU A 92 11.25 -29.76 -23.96
CA GLU A 92 11.07 -30.10 -25.38
C GLU A 92 12.39 -30.55 -26.01
N LYS A 93 13.49 -29.84 -25.72
CA LYS A 93 14.83 -30.17 -26.24
C LYS A 93 15.39 -31.50 -25.72
N ARG A 94 14.86 -32.01 -24.60
CA ARG A 94 15.33 -33.23 -23.92
C ARG A 94 14.21 -34.28 -23.74
N ARG A 95 13.14 -34.18 -24.53
CA ARG A 95 11.94 -35.03 -24.39
C ARG A 95 12.23 -36.52 -24.55
N MET A 96 13.20 -36.90 -25.40
CA MET A 96 13.61 -38.30 -25.56
C MET A 96 14.18 -38.87 -24.25
N MET A 97 15.08 -38.14 -23.59
CA MET A 97 15.71 -38.56 -22.33
C MET A 97 14.71 -38.70 -21.17
N LEU A 98 13.65 -37.90 -21.20
CA LEU A 98 12.53 -38.02 -20.28
C LEU A 98 11.71 -39.29 -20.54
N ARG A 99 11.36 -39.57 -21.81
CA ARG A 99 10.63 -40.79 -22.21
C ARG A 99 11.43 -42.05 -21.88
N THR A 100 12.73 -42.06 -22.15
CA THR A 100 13.59 -43.18 -21.78
C THR A 100 13.67 -43.34 -20.26
N GLY A 101 13.77 -42.24 -19.51
CA GLY A 101 13.78 -42.27 -18.04
C GLY A 101 12.53 -42.93 -17.46
N TYR A 102 11.33 -42.52 -17.91
CA TYR A 102 10.08 -43.14 -17.47
C TYR A 102 9.91 -44.59 -17.94
N ALA A 103 10.34 -44.91 -19.16
CA ALA A 103 10.31 -46.28 -19.68
C ALA A 103 11.21 -47.21 -18.84
N VAL A 104 12.42 -46.75 -18.49
CA VAL A 104 13.33 -47.50 -17.62
C VAL A 104 12.76 -47.65 -16.20
N SER A 105 12.13 -46.61 -15.63
CA SER A 105 11.41 -46.73 -14.36
C SER A 105 10.30 -47.79 -14.42
N LEU A 106 9.55 -47.90 -15.52
CA LEU A 106 8.52 -48.93 -15.68
C LEU A 106 9.11 -50.34 -15.77
N ILE A 107 10.28 -50.50 -16.41
CA ILE A 107 11.02 -51.78 -16.44
C ILE A 107 11.42 -52.17 -15.02
N PHE A 108 12.03 -51.27 -14.25
CA PHE A 108 12.39 -51.55 -12.86
C PHE A 108 11.17 -51.88 -11.99
N LEU A 109 10.07 -51.15 -12.17
CA LEU A 109 8.80 -51.43 -11.49
C LEU A 109 8.28 -52.84 -11.80
N SER A 110 8.38 -53.30 -13.05
CA SER A 110 7.97 -54.66 -13.43
C SER A 110 8.81 -55.74 -12.74
N THR A 111 10.08 -55.45 -12.44
CA THR A 111 10.99 -56.36 -11.72
C THR A 111 10.84 -56.29 -10.20
N ASP A 112 10.29 -55.21 -9.64
CA ASP A 112 10.16 -54.97 -8.19
C ASP A 112 9.32 -56.05 -7.47
N ILE A 113 8.32 -56.60 -8.16
CA ILE A 113 7.45 -57.65 -7.63
C ILE A 113 8.19 -59.00 -7.53
N THR A 114 9.35 -59.14 -8.18
CA THR A 114 10.13 -60.38 -8.26
C THR A 114 11.37 -60.32 -7.36
N HIS A 115 11.99 -61.49 -7.13
CA HIS A 115 13.27 -61.58 -6.41
C HIS A 115 14.44 -60.89 -7.13
N LEU A 116 14.27 -60.49 -8.40
CA LEU A 116 15.32 -59.84 -9.19
C LEU A 116 15.66 -58.43 -8.67
N PHE A 117 14.71 -57.74 -8.01
CA PHE A 117 14.90 -56.38 -7.54
C PHE A 117 14.96 -56.30 -6.00
N VAL A 118 13.91 -56.76 -5.30
CA VAL A 118 13.92 -56.96 -3.84
C VAL A 118 13.78 -58.45 -3.59
N ALA A 119 14.90 -59.08 -3.21
CA ALA A 119 15.02 -60.53 -3.10
C ALA A 119 14.25 -61.07 -1.89
N ASP A 120 14.52 -60.54 -0.70
CA ASP A 120 13.85 -60.90 0.55
C ASP A 120 14.07 -59.76 1.58
N VAL A 121 13.60 -59.93 2.81
CA VAL A 121 13.90 -59.06 3.95
C VAL A 121 14.55 -59.87 5.08
N GLN A 122 15.57 -59.30 5.72
CA GLN A 122 16.33 -59.92 6.80
C GLN A 122 16.56 -58.95 7.96
N PRO A 123 16.78 -59.44 9.20
CA PRO A 123 17.21 -58.58 10.28
C PRO A 123 18.56 -57.90 9.97
N ALA A 124 18.65 -56.58 10.14
CA ALA A 124 19.89 -55.83 9.99
C ALA A 124 19.97 -54.71 11.03
N MET A 125 21.05 -54.67 11.82
CA MET A 125 21.17 -53.82 13.01
C MET A 125 19.91 -53.91 13.91
N TYR A 126 19.18 -52.81 14.10
CA TYR A 126 17.96 -52.75 14.90
C TYR A 126 16.68 -52.85 14.04
N PHE A 127 16.80 -53.06 12.72
CA PHE A 127 15.67 -53.26 11.82
C PHE A 127 15.32 -54.75 11.71
N ARG A 128 14.02 -55.07 11.89
CA ARG A 128 13.53 -56.46 11.88
C ARG A 128 13.50 -57.08 10.48
N TYR A 129 13.21 -56.27 9.46
CA TYR A 129 12.92 -56.73 8.10
C TYR A 129 13.63 -55.85 7.06
N TRP A 130 14.95 -55.73 7.10
CA TRP A 130 15.71 -54.96 6.13
C TRP A 130 15.76 -55.62 4.74
N PRO A 131 15.42 -54.91 3.64
CA PRO A 131 15.41 -55.48 2.30
C PRO A 131 16.80 -55.89 1.81
N GLN A 132 16.86 -57.04 1.15
CA GLN A 132 18.02 -57.54 0.45
C GLN A 132 17.96 -57.16 -1.04
N PRO A 133 19.05 -56.61 -1.61
CA PRO A 133 19.09 -56.26 -3.03
C PRO A 133 19.10 -57.51 -3.91
N GLY A 134 18.23 -57.53 -4.92
CA GLY A 134 18.35 -58.44 -6.06
C GLY A 134 19.34 -57.92 -7.12
N ILE A 135 19.67 -58.74 -8.13
CA ILE A 135 20.69 -58.39 -9.13
C ILE A 135 20.36 -57.12 -9.94
N VAL A 136 19.07 -56.85 -10.18
CA VAL A 136 18.60 -55.67 -10.93
C VAL A 136 18.71 -54.40 -10.08
N PHE A 137 18.68 -54.51 -8.74
CA PHE A 137 18.81 -53.37 -7.85
C PHE A 137 20.14 -52.63 -8.02
N TYR A 138 21.24 -53.36 -8.28
CA TYR A 138 22.55 -52.77 -8.55
C TYR A 138 22.54 -51.91 -9.82
N VAL A 139 21.89 -52.39 -10.88
CA VAL A 139 21.71 -51.64 -12.14
C VAL A 139 20.85 -50.40 -11.91
N TYR A 140 19.78 -50.53 -11.13
CA TYR A 140 18.94 -49.42 -10.72
C TYR A 140 19.71 -48.35 -9.96
N LEU A 141 20.61 -48.72 -9.03
CA LEU A 141 21.35 -47.74 -8.24
C LEU A 141 22.30 -46.90 -9.10
N VAL A 142 22.98 -47.52 -10.07
CA VAL A 142 23.82 -46.79 -11.04
C VAL A 142 22.98 -45.83 -11.87
N TRP A 143 21.83 -46.29 -12.36
CA TRP A 143 20.89 -45.44 -13.11
C TRP A 143 20.34 -44.28 -12.26
N PHE A 144 19.95 -44.56 -11.01
CA PHE A 144 19.47 -43.59 -10.03
C PHE A 144 20.51 -42.49 -9.80
N ALA A 145 21.75 -42.88 -9.49
CA ALA A 145 22.84 -41.94 -9.26
C ALA A 145 23.14 -41.09 -10.50
N GLY A 146 23.15 -41.72 -11.69
CA GLY A 146 23.38 -41.02 -12.96
C GLY A 146 22.33 -39.96 -13.27
N TYR A 147 21.04 -40.30 -13.16
CA TYR A 147 19.94 -39.36 -13.44
C TYR A 147 19.90 -38.21 -12.43
N VAL A 148 20.09 -38.51 -11.15
CA VAL A 148 20.11 -37.50 -10.08
C VAL A 148 21.31 -36.56 -10.24
N ALA A 149 22.50 -37.09 -10.48
CA ALA A 149 23.72 -36.30 -10.68
C ALA A 149 23.60 -35.42 -11.92
N TYR A 150 23.07 -35.95 -13.02
CA TYR A 150 22.84 -35.19 -14.24
C TYR A 150 21.81 -34.06 -14.04
N ALA A 151 20.69 -34.33 -13.37
CA ALA A 151 19.69 -33.30 -13.06
C ALA A 151 20.26 -32.19 -12.15
N THR A 152 21.04 -32.56 -11.12
CA THR A 152 21.71 -31.59 -10.24
C THR A 152 22.77 -30.79 -11.02
N TYR A 153 23.52 -31.43 -11.92
CA TYR A 153 24.46 -30.76 -12.82
C TYR A 153 23.77 -29.73 -13.71
N LEU A 154 22.60 -30.03 -14.28
CA LEU A 154 21.87 -29.08 -15.11
C LEU A 154 21.48 -27.80 -14.35
N ILE A 155 20.98 -27.93 -13.11
CA ILE A 155 20.66 -26.75 -12.29
C ILE A 155 21.94 -26.00 -11.91
N ALA A 156 23.02 -26.70 -11.56
CA ALA A 156 24.30 -26.08 -11.22
C ALA A 156 24.95 -25.37 -12.42
N ALA A 157 24.79 -25.91 -13.64
CA ALA A 157 25.25 -25.29 -14.88
C ALA A 157 24.40 -24.05 -15.19
N ALA A 158 23.07 -24.15 -15.08
CA ALA A 158 22.17 -23.01 -15.26
C ALA A 158 22.42 -21.90 -14.24
N TRP A 159 22.87 -22.22 -13.02
CA TRP A 159 23.27 -21.24 -12.02
C TRP A 159 24.46 -20.36 -12.48
N ARG A 160 25.37 -20.87 -13.31
CA ARG A 160 26.53 -20.10 -13.80
C ARG A 160 26.14 -19.05 -14.83
N SER A 161 25.16 -19.33 -15.67
CA SER A 161 24.69 -18.43 -16.74
C SER A 161 23.50 -17.55 -16.32
N ALA A 162 22.77 -17.91 -15.26
CA ALA A 162 21.62 -17.15 -14.81
C ALA A 162 22.02 -15.85 -14.09
N THR A 163 21.22 -14.80 -14.26
CA THR A 163 21.34 -13.51 -13.56
C THR A 163 20.10 -13.22 -12.71
N GLY A 164 20.19 -12.23 -11.80
CA GLY A 164 19.07 -11.77 -10.98
C GLY A 164 18.39 -12.86 -10.12
N LEU A 165 17.06 -12.92 -10.16
CA LEU A 165 16.23 -13.82 -9.35
C LEU A 165 16.48 -15.31 -9.66
N ARG A 166 16.60 -15.65 -10.95
CA ARG A 166 16.82 -17.04 -11.42
C ARG A 166 18.13 -17.61 -10.90
N ARG A 167 19.19 -16.79 -10.82
CA ARG A 167 20.47 -17.20 -10.23
C ARG A 167 20.31 -17.66 -8.77
N LYS A 168 19.54 -16.91 -7.98
CA LYS A 168 19.26 -17.28 -6.58
C LYS A 168 18.43 -18.55 -6.51
N GLN A 169 17.36 -18.67 -7.30
CA GLN A 169 16.55 -19.89 -7.38
C GLN A 169 17.41 -21.13 -7.64
N TYR A 170 18.27 -21.10 -8.66
CA TYR A 170 19.13 -22.22 -9.02
C TYR A 170 20.20 -22.52 -7.96
N SER A 171 20.76 -21.51 -7.30
CA SER A 171 21.73 -21.72 -6.22
C SER A 171 21.13 -22.49 -5.04
N TYR A 172 19.96 -22.06 -4.55
CA TYR A 172 19.30 -22.71 -3.42
C TYR A 172 18.80 -24.11 -3.77
N LEU A 173 18.28 -24.30 -4.98
CA LEU A 173 17.90 -25.63 -5.47
C LEU A 173 19.10 -26.57 -5.59
N THR A 174 20.26 -26.08 -6.03
CA THR A 174 21.49 -26.89 -6.11
C THR A 174 21.94 -27.32 -4.72
N ILE A 175 21.99 -26.38 -3.76
CA ILE A 175 22.37 -26.67 -2.37
C ILE A 175 21.37 -27.63 -1.72
N ALA A 176 20.08 -27.39 -1.89
CA ALA A 176 19.04 -28.26 -1.36
C ALA A 176 19.23 -29.67 -1.92
N SER A 177 19.34 -29.81 -3.24
CA SER A 177 19.48 -31.11 -3.90
C SER A 177 20.71 -31.86 -3.41
N ALA A 178 21.85 -31.18 -3.27
CA ALA A 178 23.06 -31.78 -2.71
C ALA A 178 22.83 -32.33 -1.30
N ILE A 179 22.23 -31.55 -0.39
CA ILE A 179 21.93 -31.96 0.99
C ILE A 179 20.94 -33.12 1.03
N GLY A 180 19.86 -33.02 0.26
CA GLY A 180 18.77 -34.01 0.23
C GLY A 180 19.24 -35.36 -0.28
N TYR A 181 19.99 -35.39 -1.40
CA TYR A 181 20.50 -36.64 -1.95
C TYR A 181 21.67 -37.21 -1.14
N LEU A 182 22.57 -36.38 -0.60
CA LEU A 182 23.61 -36.86 0.32
C LEU A 182 22.98 -37.56 1.54
N GLY A 183 21.92 -36.98 2.11
CA GLY A 183 21.14 -37.62 3.16
C GLY A 183 20.42 -38.90 2.72
N GLY A 184 19.74 -38.86 1.57
CA GLY A 184 19.04 -40.01 1.00
C GLY A 184 19.96 -41.20 0.74
N THR A 185 21.20 -40.95 0.28
CA THR A 185 22.17 -42.02 -0.02
C THR A 185 22.56 -42.87 1.19
N THR A 186 22.42 -42.34 2.41
CA THR A 186 22.64 -43.13 3.63
C THR A 186 21.69 -44.33 3.75
N ASN A 187 20.55 -44.33 3.04
CA ASN A 187 19.65 -45.49 2.98
C ASN A 187 20.24 -46.68 2.23
N PHE A 188 21.19 -46.48 1.32
CA PHE A 188 21.72 -47.57 0.50
C PHE A 188 22.87 -48.32 1.17
N LEU A 189 23.58 -47.71 2.13
CA LEU A 189 24.76 -48.32 2.76
C LEU A 189 24.44 -49.68 3.39
N LEU A 190 23.32 -49.78 4.10
CA LEU A 190 22.90 -51.01 4.77
C LEU A 190 22.40 -52.08 3.79
N TRP A 191 21.98 -51.72 2.56
CA TRP A 191 21.69 -52.70 1.51
C TRP A 191 22.94 -53.46 1.05
N PHE A 192 24.12 -52.87 1.22
CA PHE A 192 25.41 -53.49 0.92
C PHE A 192 26.06 -54.16 2.15
N GLY A 193 25.33 -54.28 3.26
CA GLY A 193 25.86 -54.84 4.50
C GLY A 193 26.83 -53.92 5.25
N ILE A 194 26.92 -52.63 4.87
CA ILE A 194 27.68 -51.64 5.63
C ILE A 194 26.82 -51.19 6.81
N GLU A 195 27.26 -51.46 8.04
CA GLU A 195 26.52 -51.21 9.31
C GLU A 195 26.43 -49.71 9.68
N ILE A 196 26.08 -48.87 8.70
CA ILE A 196 25.80 -47.44 8.90
C ILE A 196 24.30 -47.24 8.78
N PRO A 197 23.60 -46.84 9.85
CA PRO A 197 22.16 -46.65 9.80
C PRO A 197 21.75 -45.43 8.95
N PRO A 198 20.52 -45.40 8.40
CA PRO A 198 20.03 -44.34 7.53
C PRO A 198 19.69 -43.04 8.30
N ILE A 199 20.65 -42.48 9.03
CA ILE A 199 20.49 -41.27 9.86
C ILE A 199 20.23 -40.04 8.98
N GLY A 200 20.74 -40.06 7.74
CA GLY A 200 20.63 -38.96 6.78
C GLY A 200 19.22 -38.73 6.23
N THR A 201 18.26 -39.64 6.48
CA THR A 201 16.87 -39.52 6.01
C THR A 201 16.18 -38.22 6.46
N ILE A 202 16.62 -37.62 7.57
CA ILE A 202 16.10 -36.32 8.04
C ILE A 202 16.52 -35.13 7.14
N LEU A 203 17.62 -35.25 6.39
CA LEU A 203 18.06 -34.21 5.46
C LEU A 203 17.13 -34.07 4.25
N VAL A 204 16.27 -35.07 3.98
CA VAL A 204 15.17 -34.97 3.01
C VAL A 204 14.14 -33.94 3.47
N THR A 205 13.88 -33.84 4.78
CA THR A 205 13.02 -32.78 5.34
C THR A 205 13.67 -31.40 5.18
N VAL A 206 15.00 -31.32 5.34
CA VAL A 206 15.77 -30.09 5.12
C VAL A 206 15.70 -29.64 3.66
N TYR A 207 15.80 -30.58 2.71
CA TYR A 207 15.56 -30.33 1.28
C TYR A 207 14.18 -29.70 1.05
N ALA A 208 13.12 -30.32 1.56
CA ALA A 208 11.76 -29.82 1.39
C ALA A 208 11.60 -28.39 1.96
N GLY A 209 12.23 -28.10 3.12
CA GLY A 209 12.25 -26.77 3.72
C GLY A 209 12.98 -25.72 2.87
N LEU A 210 14.14 -26.06 2.30
CA LEU A 210 14.91 -25.15 1.43
C LEU A 210 14.19 -24.87 0.10
N VAL A 211 13.56 -25.89 -0.49
CA VAL A 211 12.75 -25.72 -1.70
C VAL A 211 11.54 -24.82 -1.41
N ALA A 212 10.83 -25.06 -0.31
CA ALA A 212 9.71 -24.22 0.12
C ALA A 212 10.14 -22.76 0.38
N TYR A 213 11.30 -22.55 1.01
CA TYR A 213 11.89 -21.23 1.16
C TYR A 213 12.16 -20.56 -0.20
N THR A 214 12.68 -21.31 -1.17
CA THR A 214 12.98 -20.81 -2.52
C THR A 214 11.71 -20.42 -3.28
N MET A 215 10.63 -21.21 -3.15
CA MET A 215 9.28 -20.89 -3.66
C MET A 215 8.76 -19.57 -3.14
N VAL A 216 8.89 -19.37 -1.84
CA VAL A 216 8.37 -18.19 -1.15
C VAL A 216 9.20 -16.94 -1.43
N ARG A 217 10.51 -17.05 -1.19
CA ARG A 217 11.41 -15.89 -1.17
C ARG A 217 11.80 -15.44 -2.56
N TYR A 218 12.00 -16.41 -3.46
CA TYR A 218 12.49 -16.15 -4.80
C TYR A 218 11.46 -16.45 -5.87
N ARG A 219 10.17 -16.61 -5.51
CA ARG A 219 9.06 -16.89 -6.44
C ARG A 219 9.34 -18.09 -7.35
N LEU A 220 9.99 -19.13 -6.83
CA LEU A 220 10.11 -20.40 -7.57
C LEU A 220 8.69 -20.93 -7.81
N LEU A 221 8.35 -21.23 -9.07
CA LEU A 221 6.99 -21.60 -9.51
C LEU A 221 5.93 -20.48 -9.35
N ASP A 222 6.33 -19.19 -9.32
CA ASP A 222 5.42 -18.03 -9.32
C ASP A 222 4.29 -18.06 -8.27
N ILE A 223 4.54 -18.66 -7.10
CA ILE A 223 3.57 -18.74 -6.00
C ILE A 223 3.59 -17.43 -5.22
N THR A 224 3.01 -16.37 -5.78
CA THR A 224 2.83 -15.09 -5.08
C THR A 224 1.54 -15.11 -4.25
N GLY A 225 1.65 -14.81 -2.95
CA GLY A 225 0.52 -14.20 -2.22
C GLY A 225 0.09 -14.75 -0.86
N VAL A 226 0.60 -15.86 -0.31
CA VAL A 226 0.11 -16.32 1.03
C VAL A 226 1.18 -16.81 2.01
N LEU A 227 2.41 -17.12 1.60
CA LEU A 227 3.38 -17.74 2.51
C LEU A 227 4.42 -16.75 3.05
N PRO A 228 4.13 -15.97 4.10
CA PRO A 228 5.18 -15.70 5.08
C PRO A 228 4.82 -16.13 6.51
N LYS A 229 3.55 -16.40 6.80
CA LYS A 229 3.11 -16.78 8.16
C LYS A 229 2.99 -18.30 8.33
N SER A 230 2.45 -19.03 7.36
CA SER A 230 2.21 -20.48 7.47
C SER A 230 3.46 -21.34 7.37
N LEU A 231 4.46 -20.96 6.56
CA LEU A 231 5.75 -21.69 6.49
C LEU A 231 6.57 -21.51 7.78
N ALA A 232 6.56 -20.31 8.36
CA ALA A 232 7.24 -20.01 9.61
C ALA A 232 6.58 -20.73 10.79
N THR A 233 5.25 -20.80 10.82
CA THR A 233 4.51 -21.62 11.80
C THR A 233 4.75 -23.11 11.57
N GLY A 234 4.79 -23.58 10.33
CA GLY A 234 5.10 -24.97 9.98
C GLY A 234 6.51 -25.40 10.39
N LEU A 235 7.53 -24.55 10.18
CA LEU A 235 8.90 -24.80 10.60
C LEU A 235 9.07 -24.74 12.13
N LEU A 236 8.38 -23.81 12.81
CA LEU A 236 8.35 -23.74 14.27
C LEU A 236 7.69 -24.99 14.87
N VAL A 237 6.52 -25.38 14.35
CA VAL A 237 5.81 -26.60 14.75
C VAL A 237 6.67 -27.82 14.47
N ALA A 238 7.28 -27.94 13.29
CA ALA A 238 8.18 -29.05 12.97
C ALA A 238 9.40 -29.11 13.92
N SER A 239 9.97 -27.96 14.31
CA SER A 239 11.10 -27.90 15.25
C SER A 239 10.69 -28.29 16.67
N ILE A 240 9.53 -27.82 17.14
CA ILE A 240 8.98 -28.17 18.46
C ILE A 240 8.58 -29.65 18.48
N SER A 241 7.94 -30.15 17.42
CA SER A 241 7.58 -31.56 17.27
C SER A 241 8.81 -32.46 17.20
N LEU A 242 9.91 -32.02 16.58
CA LEU A 242 11.16 -32.77 16.51
C LEU A 242 11.85 -32.87 17.88
N ILE A 243 11.86 -31.79 18.67
CA ILE A 243 12.46 -31.76 20.01
C ILE A 243 11.57 -32.52 21.02
N ALA A 244 10.25 -32.34 20.95
CA ALA A 244 9.28 -33.12 21.71
C ALA A 244 9.44 -34.62 21.44
N PHE A 245 9.61 -34.98 20.17
CA PHE A 245 9.82 -36.37 19.77
C PHE A 245 11.17 -36.92 20.22
N PHE A 246 12.24 -36.12 20.20
CA PHE A 246 13.54 -36.53 20.74
C PHE A 246 13.46 -36.76 22.27
N SER A 247 12.69 -35.92 22.97
CA SER A 247 12.39 -36.09 24.41
C SER A 247 11.65 -37.41 24.70
N ILE A 248 10.70 -37.74 23.84
CA ILE A 248 9.90 -38.98 23.88
C ILE A 248 10.78 -40.21 23.64
N LEU A 249 11.70 -40.12 22.68
CA LEU A 249 12.62 -41.20 22.34
C LEU A 249 13.60 -41.52 23.47
N VAL A 250 14.03 -40.51 24.23
CA VAL A 250 14.93 -40.63 25.40
C VAL A 250 14.21 -41.21 26.62
N SER A 251 12.89 -41.01 26.75
CA SER A 251 12.10 -41.47 27.91
C SER A 251 11.94 -43.00 27.98
N HIS A 252 12.09 -43.73 26.87
CA HIS A 252 11.85 -45.19 26.75
C HIS A 252 10.47 -45.71 27.21
N ARG A 253 9.61 -44.87 27.80
CA ARG A 253 8.30 -45.21 28.40
C ARG A 253 7.10 -44.91 27.50
N VAL A 254 7.32 -44.34 26.31
CA VAL A 254 6.23 -43.86 25.43
C VAL A 254 5.92 -44.86 24.32
N THR A 255 4.69 -45.36 24.28
CA THR A 255 4.17 -46.22 23.23
C THR A 255 3.59 -45.40 22.06
N LEU A 256 3.48 -45.99 20.86
CA LEU A 256 2.86 -45.35 19.69
C LEU A 256 1.40 -44.92 19.94
N THR A 257 0.70 -45.59 20.86
CA THR A 257 -0.67 -45.27 21.26
C THR A 257 -0.75 -44.04 22.18
N LEU A 258 0.33 -43.69 22.88
CA LEU A 258 0.38 -42.58 23.85
C LEU A 258 1.09 -41.33 23.33
N ALA A 259 1.92 -41.48 22.29
CA ALA A 259 2.62 -40.36 21.65
C ALA A 259 1.70 -39.22 21.18
N PRO A 260 0.48 -39.48 20.62
CA PRO A 260 -0.41 -38.40 20.17
C PRO A 260 -0.87 -37.46 21.29
N LEU A 261 -1.14 -37.97 22.50
CA LEU A 261 -1.54 -37.17 23.66
C LEU A 261 -0.47 -36.13 24.03
N LEU A 262 0.78 -36.57 24.08
CA LEU A 262 1.91 -35.71 24.41
C LEU A 262 2.23 -34.70 23.29
N ILE A 263 2.19 -35.14 22.03
CA ILE A 263 2.43 -34.27 20.87
C ILE A 263 1.37 -33.17 20.79
N VAL A 264 0.10 -33.53 20.93
CA VAL A 264 -1.02 -32.56 20.91
C VAL A 264 -0.94 -31.65 22.13
N GLY A 265 -0.66 -32.17 23.33
CA GLY A 265 -0.49 -31.37 24.54
C GLY A 265 0.61 -30.31 24.39
N LEU A 266 1.78 -30.69 23.87
CA LEU A 266 2.89 -29.76 23.62
C LEU A 266 2.58 -28.74 22.52
N LEU A 267 1.81 -29.14 21.50
CA LEU A 267 1.38 -28.25 20.43
C LEU A 267 0.36 -27.22 20.91
N VAL A 268 -0.64 -27.64 21.70
CA VAL A 268 -1.58 -26.74 22.39
C VAL A 268 -0.83 -25.75 23.29
N PHE A 269 0.15 -26.25 24.05
CA PHE A 269 0.96 -25.43 24.96
C PHE A 269 1.75 -24.35 24.23
N ALA A 270 2.44 -24.74 23.15
CA ALA A 270 3.22 -23.82 22.33
C ALA A 270 2.34 -22.70 21.75
N ILE A 271 1.14 -23.05 21.27
CA ILE A 271 0.18 -22.10 20.73
C ILE A 271 -0.38 -21.18 21.82
N GLY A 272 -0.69 -21.72 22.99
CA GLY A 272 -1.14 -20.95 24.15
C GLY A 272 -0.12 -19.92 24.62
N ILE A 273 1.14 -20.34 24.76
CA ILE A 273 2.25 -19.44 25.11
C ILE A 273 2.45 -18.40 24.02
N GLN A 274 2.45 -18.80 22.75
CA GLN A 274 2.61 -17.89 21.63
C GLN A 274 1.51 -16.81 21.62
N ALA A 275 0.26 -17.18 21.93
CA ALA A 275 -0.85 -16.23 22.04
C ALA A 275 -0.60 -15.20 23.16
N ILE A 276 -0.17 -15.65 24.34
CA ILE A 276 0.11 -14.77 25.49
C ILE A 276 1.31 -13.86 25.21
N LEU A 277 2.41 -14.39 24.68
CA LEU A 277 3.66 -13.64 24.48
C LEU A 277 3.55 -12.61 23.34
N LEU A 278 2.91 -12.96 22.22
CA LEU A 278 2.81 -12.05 21.08
C LEU A 278 1.79 -10.92 21.32
N HIS A 279 0.76 -11.17 22.12
CA HIS A 279 -0.35 -10.24 22.31
C HIS A 279 -0.79 -10.16 23.78
N SER A 280 0.16 -9.93 24.70
CA SER A 280 -0.07 -9.90 26.15
C SER A 280 -1.11 -8.87 26.62
N ARG A 281 -1.34 -7.82 25.82
CA ARG A 281 -2.36 -6.79 26.08
C ARG A 281 -3.76 -7.16 25.55
N SER A 282 -3.88 -8.20 24.73
CA SER A 282 -5.16 -8.60 24.13
C SER A 282 -5.87 -9.62 25.02
N ALA A 283 -7.03 -9.24 25.57
CA ALA A 283 -7.85 -10.12 26.41
C ALA A 283 -8.23 -11.44 25.71
N ILE A 284 -8.43 -11.43 24.39
CA ILE A 284 -8.74 -12.64 23.59
C ILE A 284 -7.56 -13.62 23.61
N HIS A 285 -6.36 -13.12 23.38
CA HIS A 285 -5.15 -13.95 23.30
C HIS A 285 -4.74 -14.48 24.68
N VAL A 286 -4.87 -13.66 25.73
CA VAL A 286 -4.62 -14.09 27.11
C VAL A 286 -5.59 -15.20 27.52
N ARG A 287 -6.88 -15.05 27.24
CA ARG A 287 -7.90 -16.07 27.59
C ARG A 287 -7.76 -17.34 26.75
N MET A 288 -7.37 -17.24 25.48
CA MET A 288 -7.01 -18.39 24.65
C MET A 288 -5.81 -19.14 25.24
N GLY A 289 -4.79 -18.40 25.68
CA GLY A 289 -3.60 -18.97 26.31
C GLY A 289 -3.90 -19.71 27.61
N VAL A 290 -4.78 -19.16 28.46
CA VAL A 290 -5.25 -19.83 29.69
C VAL A 290 -5.99 -21.13 29.36
N LEU A 291 -6.90 -21.10 28.38
CA LEU A 291 -7.62 -22.30 27.92
C LEU A 291 -6.65 -23.36 27.38
N CYS A 292 -5.68 -22.96 26.55
CA CYS A 292 -4.63 -23.85 26.05
C CYS A 292 -3.78 -24.43 27.20
N GLY A 293 -3.44 -23.64 28.21
CA GLY A 293 -2.69 -24.10 29.38
C GLY A 293 -3.42 -25.19 30.15
N ILE A 294 -4.73 -25.05 30.35
CA ILE A 294 -5.56 -26.04 31.05
C ILE A 294 -5.73 -27.31 30.21
N VAL A 295 -5.97 -27.19 28.91
CA VAL A 295 -6.03 -28.35 28.00
C VAL A 295 -4.68 -29.07 27.94
N THR A 296 -3.56 -28.34 27.99
CA THR A 296 -2.21 -28.93 28.09
C THR A 296 -2.06 -29.73 29.38
N LEU A 297 -2.46 -29.15 30.51
CA LEU A 297 -2.36 -29.80 31.82
C LEU A 297 -3.18 -31.09 31.85
N TRP A 298 -4.40 -31.08 31.29
CA TRP A 298 -5.23 -32.26 31.13
C TRP A 298 -4.55 -33.35 30.29
N LEU A 299 -4.10 -33.01 29.06
CA LEU A 299 -3.48 -33.97 28.15
C LEU A 299 -2.16 -34.54 28.71
N LEU A 300 -1.37 -33.71 29.39
CA LEU A 300 -0.12 -34.14 30.02
C LEU A 300 -0.38 -35.06 31.23
N ALA A 301 -1.33 -34.70 32.09
CA ALA A 301 -1.69 -35.53 33.24
C ALA A 301 -2.31 -36.87 32.80
N LEU A 302 -3.12 -36.87 31.75
CA LEU A 302 -3.70 -38.09 31.17
C LEU A 302 -2.61 -38.98 30.54
N PHE A 303 -1.64 -38.38 29.86
CA PHE A 303 -0.45 -39.09 29.39
C PHE A 303 0.35 -39.70 30.56
N MET A 304 0.60 -38.94 31.62
CA MET A 304 1.34 -39.44 32.79
C MET A 304 0.61 -40.59 33.49
N MET A 305 -0.72 -40.48 33.65
CA MET A 305 -1.57 -41.54 34.17
C MET A 305 -1.42 -42.83 33.35
N GLN A 306 -1.50 -42.73 32.02
CA GLN A 306 -1.43 -43.89 31.14
C GLN A 306 -0.03 -44.51 31.04
N THR A 307 1.03 -43.75 31.31
CA THR A 307 2.41 -44.25 31.37
C THR A 307 2.84 -44.77 32.76
N SER A 308 2.00 -44.63 33.78
CA SER A 308 2.32 -45.05 35.16
C SER A 308 2.18 -46.57 35.32
N HIS A 309 3.14 -47.19 36.02
CA HIS A 309 3.11 -48.64 36.30
C HIS A 309 2.50 -48.97 37.67
N GLU A 310 2.59 -48.04 38.62
CA GLU A 310 1.96 -48.18 39.93
C GLU A 310 0.58 -47.53 39.93
N VAL A 311 -0.39 -48.24 40.52
CA VAL A 311 -1.78 -47.78 40.66
C VAL A 311 -1.86 -46.46 41.44
N LYS A 312 -1.00 -46.28 42.45
CA LYS A 312 -0.95 -45.08 43.28
C LYS A 312 -0.52 -43.84 42.49
N ASP A 313 0.46 -43.97 41.60
CA ASP A 313 0.92 -42.89 40.73
C ASP A 313 -0.12 -42.56 39.66
N ALA A 314 -0.75 -43.59 39.08
CA ALA A 314 -1.83 -43.42 38.11
C ALA A 314 -3.02 -42.64 38.71
N LEU A 315 -3.42 -42.97 39.95
CA LEU A 315 -4.47 -42.24 40.67
C LEU A 315 -4.08 -40.79 40.96
N TRP A 316 -2.82 -40.53 41.34
CA TRP A 316 -2.33 -39.17 41.54
C TRP A 316 -2.42 -38.32 40.27
N TRP A 317 -1.98 -38.85 39.14
CA TRP A 317 -2.08 -38.18 37.84
C TRP A 317 -3.52 -38.05 37.35
N HIS A 318 -4.39 -39.01 37.69
CA HIS A 318 -5.81 -38.90 37.45
C HIS A 318 -6.42 -37.69 38.16
N HIS A 319 -6.13 -37.49 39.45
CA HIS A 319 -6.62 -36.34 40.21
C HIS A 319 -6.20 -35.02 39.56
N LEU A 320 -4.95 -34.94 39.09
CA LEU A 320 -4.46 -33.76 38.36
C LEU A 320 -5.17 -33.56 37.02
N ALA A 321 -5.39 -34.64 36.26
CA ALA A 321 -6.12 -34.60 34.99
C ALA A 321 -7.57 -34.17 35.21
N TRP A 322 -8.18 -34.61 36.30
CA TRP A 322 -9.54 -34.25 36.68
C TRP A 322 -9.67 -32.77 37.05
N ILE A 323 -8.76 -32.26 37.88
CA ILE A 323 -8.71 -30.82 38.21
C ILE A 323 -8.66 -29.99 36.93
N ALA A 324 -7.77 -30.33 35.98
CA ALA A 324 -7.68 -29.62 34.71
C ALA A 324 -9.01 -29.71 33.91
N THR A 325 -9.60 -30.90 33.83
CA THR A 325 -10.88 -31.15 33.14
C THR A 325 -12.03 -30.32 33.72
N ALA A 326 -12.08 -30.16 35.05
CA ALA A 326 -13.12 -29.38 35.74
C ALA A 326 -13.17 -27.91 35.31
N PHE A 327 -12.02 -27.32 34.92
CA PHE A 327 -11.92 -25.91 34.51
C PHE A 327 -12.07 -25.66 33.00
N ILE A 328 -12.03 -26.69 32.15
CA ILE A 328 -12.19 -26.56 30.68
C ILE A 328 -13.49 -25.82 30.29
N PRO A 329 -14.68 -26.17 30.82
CA PRO A 329 -15.93 -25.48 30.46
C PRO A 329 -15.90 -23.98 30.80
N SER A 330 -15.45 -23.65 32.01
CA SER A 330 -15.33 -22.25 32.50
C SER A 330 -14.36 -21.43 31.64
N CYS A 331 -13.23 -22.01 31.24
CA CYS A 331 -12.24 -21.34 30.42
C CYS A 331 -12.70 -21.18 28.97
N ALA A 332 -13.37 -22.19 28.41
CA ALA A 332 -13.96 -22.13 27.07
C ALA A 332 -15.05 -21.04 26.99
N TYR A 333 -15.90 -20.93 28.01
CA TYR A 333 -16.90 -19.87 28.10
C TYR A 333 -16.26 -18.48 28.27
N HIS A 334 -15.22 -18.36 29.10
CA HIS A 334 -14.50 -17.09 29.30
C HIS A 334 -13.77 -16.65 28.01
N PHE A 335 -13.23 -17.58 27.23
CA PHE A 335 -12.69 -17.32 25.90
C PHE A 335 -13.79 -16.89 24.92
N ALA A 336 -14.91 -17.60 24.84
CA ALA A 336 -16.04 -17.24 24.00
C ALA A 336 -16.56 -15.82 24.29
N LYS A 337 -16.65 -15.46 25.57
CA LYS A 337 -16.98 -14.10 26.02
C LYS A 337 -15.95 -13.05 25.60
N ALA A 338 -14.68 -13.41 25.45
CA ALA A 338 -13.64 -12.50 24.97
C ALA A 338 -13.80 -12.14 23.49
N VAL A 339 -14.27 -13.13 22.71
CA VAL A 339 -14.46 -13.01 21.27
C VAL A 339 -15.76 -12.26 20.95
N ALA A 340 -16.80 -12.44 21.77
CA ALA A 340 -18.07 -11.71 21.68
C ALA A 340 -18.01 -10.35 22.41
N LEU A 341 -18.90 -9.41 22.07
CA LEU A 341 -18.97 -8.09 22.72
C LEU A 341 -19.32 -8.20 24.21
N PRO A 342 -18.66 -7.43 25.11
CA PRO A 342 -18.88 -7.53 26.54
C PRO A 342 -20.24 -6.96 26.96
N ARG A 343 -21.11 -7.75 27.62
CA ARG A 343 -22.26 -7.27 28.39
C ARG A 343 -21.89 -7.09 29.86
N LYS A 344 -22.41 -6.03 30.52
CA LYS A 344 -22.10 -5.71 31.94
C LYS A 344 -22.43 -6.86 32.92
N SER A 345 -23.45 -7.68 32.67
CA SER A 345 -23.87 -8.79 33.54
C SER A 345 -23.01 -10.06 33.44
N ASP A 346 -22.01 -10.10 32.57
CA ASP A 346 -21.31 -11.35 32.26
C ASP A 346 -20.15 -11.68 33.22
N ASN A 347 -19.72 -10.75 34.08
CA ASN A 347 -18.62 -11.00 35.03
C ASN A 347 -19.07 -11.89 36.20
N THR A 348 -20.30 -11.70 36.69
CA THR A 348 -20.89 -12.52 37.76
C THR A 348 -21.12 -13.97 37.30
N VAL A 349 -21.58 -14.17 36.05
CA VAL A 349 -21.77 -15.51 35.46
C VAL A 349 -20.45 -16.25 35.33
N VAL A 350 -19.38 -15.59 34.86
CA VAL A 350 -18.05 -16.21 34.77
C VAL A 350 -17.55 -16.60 36.17
N GLY A 351 -17.67 -15.72 37.17
CA GLY A 351 -17.30 -16.02 38.56
C GLY A 351 -18.04 -17.24 39.13
N ALA A 352 -19.36 -17.33 38.90
CA ALA A 352 -20.17 -18.47 39.33
C ALA A 352 -19.72 -19.78 38.65
N MET A 353 -19.37 -19.75 37.36
CA MET A 353 -18.87 -20.93 36.64
C MET A 353 -17.53 -21.43 37.22
N TYR A 354 -16.59 -20.53 37.54
CA TYR A 354 -15.33 -20.91 38.18
C TYR A 354 -15.56 -21.49 39.59
N LEU A 355 -16.51 -20.97 40.37
CA LEU A 355 -16.88 -21.54 41.68
C LEU A 355 -17.43 -22.96 41.55
N ILE A 356 -18.25 -23.22 40.53
CA ILE A 356 -18.75 -24.57 40.24
C ILE A 356 -17.60 -25.50 39.80
N SER A 357 -16.68 -25.03 38.95
CA SER A 357 -15.47 -25.79 38.57
C SER A 357 -14.59 -26.13 39.79
N ILE A 358 -14.45 -25.20 40.75
CA ILE A 358 -13.73 -25.45 42.01
C ILE A 358 -14.44 -26.54 42.82
N GLY A 359 -15.78 -26.50 42.90
CA GLY A 359 -16.57 -27.56 43.55
C GLY A 359 -16.31 -28.94 42.94
N PHE A 360 -16.32 -29.04 41.61
CA PHE A 360 -16.01 -30.30 40.90
C PHE A 360 -14.54 -30.74 41.03
N ALA A 361 -13.60 -29.80 41.14
CA ALA A 361 -12.19 -30.10 41.34
C ALA A 361 -11.91 -30.64 42.76
N ILE A 362 -12.60 -30.11 43.78
CA ILE A 362 -12.45 -30.55 45.18
C ILE A 362 -13.15 -31.90 45.41
N SER A 363 -14.27 -32.16 44.73
CA SER A 363 -15.07 -33.37 44.93
C SER A 363 -14.38 -34.68 44.53
N ASP A 364 -13.27 -34.62 43.80
CA ASP A 364 -12.50 -35.78 43.37
C ASP A 364 -11.52 -36.32 44.44
N VAL A 365 -11.21 -35.49 45.45
CA VAL A 365 -10.39 -35.91 46.62
C VAL A 365 -11.15 -36.90 47.53
N SER A 366 -12.47 -36.94 47.40
CA SER A 366 -13.36 -37.89 48.08
C SER A 366 -13.80 -38.90 47.01
N HIS A 367 -13.72 -40.22 47.23
CA HIS A 367 -13.97 -41.36 46.30
C HIS A 367 -15.29 -41.37 45.46
N TYR A 368 -15.99 -40.25 45.29
CA TYR A 368 -17.22 -40.04 44.56
C TYR A 368 -17.06 -39.89 43.03
N PHE A 369 -15.84 -39.71 42.51
CA PHE A 369 -15.55 -39.59 41.07
C PHE A 369 -14.85 -40.80 40.47
N SER A 370 -14.04 -41.52 41.24
CA SER A 370 -13.42 -42.78 40.81
C SER A 370 -13.19 -43.73 41.99
N THR A 371 -13.59 -44.99 41.83
CA THR A 371 -13.48 -46.04 42.86
C THR A 371 -12.62 -47.23 42.43
N GLU A 372 -12.52 -47.50 41.11
CA GLU A 372 -11.80 -48.62 40.52
C GLU A 372 -11.10 -48.17 39.22
N LEU A 373 -10.15 -48.96 38.68
CA LEU A 373 -9.47 -48.70 37.40
C LEU A 373 -9.85 -49.77 36.36
N TYR A 374 -10.30 -49.34 35.18
CA TYR A 374 -10.28 -50.14 33.97
C TYR A 374 -8.87 -50.21 33.41
N THR A 375 -8.47 -51.38 32.91
CA THR A 375 -7.22 -51.58 32.19
C THR A 375 -7.50 -51.75 30.71
N TYR A 376 -7.00 -50.84 29.90
CA TYR A 376 -7.08 -50.91 28.44
C TYR A 376 -5.68 -51.14 27.85
N PRO A 377 -5.57 -51.60 26.58
CA PRO A 377 -4.28 -51.66 25.88
C PRO A 377 -3.54 -50.31 25.80
N SER A 378 -4.26 -49.21 25.98
CA SER A 378 -3.74 -47.84 26.03
C SER A 378 -3.30 -47.38 27.43
N GLY A 379 -3.62 -48.09 28.51
CA GLY A 379 -3.27 -47.71 29.88
C GLY A 379 -4.42 -47.87 30.88
N MET A 380 -4.20 -47.48 32.13
CA MET A 380 -5.20 -47.49 33.18
C MET A 380 -6.12 -46.27 33.08
N VAL A 381 -7.44 -46.46 33.20
CA VAL A 381 -8.45 -45.39 33.20
C VAL A 381 -9.40 -45.61 34.37
N PRO A 382 -9.75 -44.59 35.15
CA PRO A 382 -10.66 -44.74 36.27
C PRO A 382 -12.10 -45.00 35.84
N LYS A 383 -12.80 -45.81 36.63
CA LYS A 383 -14.22 -46.09 36.50
C LYS A 383 -15.03 -44.89 36.97
N ALA A 384 -16.08 -44.57 36.22
CA ALA A 384 -16.99 -43.47 36.51
C ALA A 384 -17.64 -43.60 37.89
N GLY A 385 -17.42 -42.61 38.75
CA GLY A 385 -18.15 -42.43 40.00
C GLY A 385 -19.52 -41.76 39.82
N PRO A 386 -20.36 -41.75 40.87
CA PRO A 386 -21.74 -41.25 40.83
C PRO A 386 -21.88 -39.76 40.43
N PHE A 387 -20.82 -38.95 40.56
CA PHE A 387 -20.87 -37.52 40.22
C PHE A 387 -20.41 -37.20 38.78
N LEU A 388 -19.85 -38.15 38.03
CA LEU A 388 -19.46 -37.95 36.63
C LEU A 388 -20.62 -37.49 35.72
N PRO A 389 -21.85 -38.05 35.82
CA PRO A 389 -23.00 -37.55 35.05
C PRO A 389 -23.35 -36.08 35.34
N ALA A 390 -23.21 -35.64 36.60
CA ALA A 390 -23.47 -34.25 36.98
C ALA A 390 -22.44 -33.30 36.36
N TYR A 391 -21.17 -33.71 36.28
CA TYR A 391 -20.14 -32.96 35.58
C TYR A 391 -20.38 -32.91 34.06
N LEU A 392 -20.77 -34.02 33.43
CA LEU A 392 -21.10 -34.05 31.99
C LEU A 392 -22.30 -33.13 31.69
N GLY A 393 -23.30 -33.08 32.57
CA GLY A 393 -24.39 -32.11 32.50
C GLY A 393 -23.92 -30.66 32.57
N TYR A 394 -23.01 -30.35 33.51
CA TYR A 394 -22.40 -29.02 33.62
C TYR A 394 -21.61 -28.63 32.36
N LEU A 395 -20.77 -29.54 31.85
CA LEU A 395 -20.00 -29.37 30.62
C LEU A 395 -20.89 -29.13 29.40
N LEU A 396 -22.00 -29.87 29.28
CA LEU A 396 -22.98 -29.68 28.21
C LEU A 396 -23.66 -28.30 28.31
N ILE A 397 -24.11 -27.89 29.49
CA ILE A 397 -24.79 -26.61 29.71
C ILE A 397 -23.85 -25.44 29.40
N VAL A 398 -22.65 -25.43 29.98
CA VAL A 398 -21.68 -24.35 29.80
C VAL A 398 -21.13 -24.32 28.36
N GLY A 399 -20.86 -25.49 27.78
CA GLY A 399 -20.42 -25.63 26.39
C GLY A 399 -21.46 -25.10 25.40
N THR A 400 -22.74 -25.45 25.61
CA THR A 400 -23.85 -24.95 24.78
C THR A 400 -23.99 -23.43 24.91
N LEU A 401 -23.84 -22.88 26.11
CA LEU A 401 -23.89 -21.43 26.32
C LEU A 401 -22.73 -20.69 25.63
N ALA A 402 -21.52 -21.28 25.65
CA ALA A 402 -20.35 -20.76 24.94
C ALA A 402 -20.56 -20.77 23.41
N LEU A 403 -21.07 -21.88 22.87
CA LEU A 403 -21.38 -22.03 21.45
C LEU A 403 -22.49 -21.09 20.99
N HIS A 404 -23.57 -20.97 21.77
CA HIS A 404 -24.67 -20.06 21.47
C HIS A 404 -24.19 -18.62 21.38
N ARG A 405 -23.29 -18.18 22.27
CA ARG A 405 -22.69 -16.84 22.19
C ARG A 405 -21.85 -16.63 20.94
N LEU A 406 -20.98 -17.59 20.61
CA LEU A 406 -20.16 -17.52 19.40
C LEU A 406 -21.03 -17.51 18.14
N TYR A 407 -22.12 -18.28 18.12
CA TYR A 407 -23.09 -18.30 17.04
C TYR A 407 -23.81 -16.96 16.87
N CYS A 408 -24.30 -16.37 17.98
CA CYS A 408 -24.94 -15.05 17.95
C CYS A 408 -23.98 -13.96 17.44
N GLU A 409 -22.72 -13.99 17.84
CA GLU A 409 -21.70 -13.05 17.35
C GLU A 409 -21.36 -13.28 15.87
N TYR A 410 -21.27 -14.54 15.43
CA TYR A 410 -21.11 -14.87 14.02
C TYR A 410 -22.29 -14.37 13.17
N ARG A 411 -23.53 -14.64 13.61
CA ARG A 411 -24.76 -14.22 12.90
C ARG A 411 -24.83 -12.69 12.79
N ARG A 412 -24.55 -11.99 13.89
CA ARG A 412 -24.52 -10.52 13.92
C ARG A 412 -23.52 -9.94 12.91
N ARG A 413 -22.32 -10.51 12.83
CA ARG A 413 -21.27 -10.07 11.88
C ARG A 413 -21.60 -10.39 10.43
N LEU A 414 -22.23 -11.54 10.20
CA LEU A 414 -22.75 -11.94 8.89
C LEU A 414 -23.81 -10.95 8.41
N ASP A 415 -24.76 -10.60 9.28
CA ASP A 415 -25.84 -9.64 8.98
C ASP A 415 -25.30 -8.22 8.75
N SER A 416 -24.21 -7.83 9.43
CA SER A 416 -23.55 -6.53 9.26
C SER A 416 -22.48 -6.47 8.17
N GLN A 417 -22.30 -7.54 7.37
CA GLN A 417 -21.24 -7.67 6.36
C GLN A 417 -19.82 -7.33 6.88
N ASP A 418 -19.52 -7.70 8.13
CA ASP A 418 -18.21 -7.41 8.74
C ASP A 418 -17.13 -8.29 8.07
N PRO A 419 -15.99 -7.72 7.62
CA PRO A 419 -14.86 -8.49 7.08
C PRO A 419 -14.31 -9.57 8.04
N ASP A 420 -14.57 -9.48 9.35
CA ASP A 420 -14.18 -10.49 10.35
C ASP A 420 -15.18 -11.68 10.46
N THR A 421 -16.21 -11.78 9.61
CA THR A 421 -17.21 -12.85 9.66
C THR A 421 -16.60 -14.25 9.53
N SER A 422 -15.63 -14.43 8.62
CA SER A 422 -14.93 -15.71 8.43
C SER A 422 -14.15 -16.15 9.68
N ARG A 423 -13.65 -15.19 10.46
CA ARG A 423 -12.93 -15.45 11.71
C ARG A 423 -13.88 -15.95 12.79
N SER A 424 -15.02 -15.28 12.99
CA SER A 424 -16.03 -15.73 13.96
C SER A 424 -16.59 -17.10 13.59
N HIS A 425 -16.77 -17.39 12.30
CA HIS A 425 -17.17 -18.70 11.79
C HIS A 425 -16.17 -19.81 12.16
N ALA A 426 -14.88 -19.57 11.91
CA ALA A 426 -13.83 -20.52 12.24
C ALA A 426 -13.68 -20.75 13.75
N ILE A 427 -13.83 -19.71 14.57
CA ILE A 427 -13.79 -19.83 16.04
C ILE A 427 -14.99 -20.63 16.57
N PHE A 428 -16.19 -20.40 16.02
CA PHE A 428 -17.38 -21.18 16.37
C PHE A 428 -17.19 -22.67 16.10
N TRP A 429 -16.81 -23.03 14.86
CA TRP A 429 -16.58 -24.43 14.51
C TRP A 429 -15.41 -25.05 15.27
N GLY A 430 -14.35 -24.29 15.51
CA GLY A 430 -13.24 -24.74 16.33
C GLY A 430 -13.68 -25.16 17.73
N VAL A 431 -14.44 -24.31 18.43
CA VAL A 431 -14.95 -24.63 19.78
C VAL A 431 -15.97 -25.78 19.73
N ALA A 432 -16.78 -25.88 18.67
CA ALA A 432 -17.73 -26.98 18.48
C ALA A 432 -17.02 -28.33 18.33
N PHE A 433 -16.00 -28.41 17.46
CA PHE A 433 -15.19 -29.61 17.30
C PHE A 433 -14.37 -29.93 18.56
N GLY A 434 -13.90 -28.92 19.30
CA GLY A 434 -13.28 -29.11 20.61
C GLY A 434 -14.20 -29.83 21.61
N GLY A 435 -15.51 -29.63 21.51
CA GLY A 435 -16.53 -30.34 22.28
C GLY A 435 -16.59 -31.86 22.02
N LEU A 436 -16.09 -32.35 20.88
CA LEU A 436 -15.93 -33.79 20.64
C LEU A 436 -14.92 -34.44 21.60
N GLY A 437 -14.11 -33.64 22.31
CA GLY A 437 -13.28 -34.07 23.44
C GLY A 437 -14.05 -34.84 24.51
N THR A 438 -15.35 -34.59 24.64
CA THR A 438 -16.23 -35.25 25.61
C THR A 438 -16.48 -36.73 25.32
N LEU A 439 -16.20 -37.21 24.11
CA LEU A 439 -16.33 -38.62 23.75
C LEU A 439 -15.36 -39.52 24.55
N ASP A 440 -14.25 -38.97 25.04
CA ASP A 440 -13.31 -39.69 25.90
C ASP A 440 -13.93 -40.07 27.27
N ALA A 441 -15.07 -39.46 27.64
CA ALA A 441 -15.84 -39.85 28.81
C ALA A 441 -16.37 -41.30 28.72
N LEU A 442 -16.53 -41.86 27.51
CA LEU A 442 -16.98 -43.24 27.31
C LEU A 442 -16.01 -44.27 27.91
N GLN A 443 -14.72 -43.96 27.96
CA GLN A 443 -13.70 -44.85 28.56
C GLN A 443 -13.91 -45.03 30.07
N TYR A 444 -14.46 -44.02 30.75
CA TYR A 444 -14.78 -44.08 32.18
C TYR A 444 -15.96 -45.03 32.47
N TYR A 445 -16.79 -45.32 31.46
CA TYR A 445 -17.92 -46.25 31.58
C TYR A 445 -17.58 -47.68 31.14
N GLY A 446 -16.32 -47.99 30.83
CA GLY A 446 -15.91 -49.34 30.43
C GLY A 446 -15.94 -49.60 28.92
N VAL A 447 -16.14 -48.56 28.09
CA VAL A 447 -16.16 -48.71 26.63
C VAL A 447 -14.74 -48.61 26.08
N PRO A 448 -14.17 -49.68 25.47
CA PRO A 448 -12.80 -49.73 24.98
C PRO A 448 -12.66 -48.95 23.66
N THR A 449 -12.69 -47.63 23.76
CA THR A 449 -12.49 -46.70 22.64
C THR A 449 -11.10 -46.10 22.71
N TYR A 450 -10.43 -45.91 21.58
CA TYR A 450 -9.25 -45.04 21.53
C TYR A 450 -9.65 -43.62 21.98
N PRO A 451 -8.77 -42.80 22.60
CA PRO A 451 -9.10 -41.43 22.98
C PRO A 451 -9.37 -40.55 21.74
N LEU A 452 -10.61 -40.63 21.23
CA LEU A 452 -11.10 -39.96 20.04
C LEU A 452 -11.25 -38.45 20.24
N GLY A 453 -11.34 -38.00 21.49
CA GLY A 453 -11.39 -36.60 21.87
C GLY A 453 -10.16 -35.81 21.43
N LEU A 454 -9.02 -36.48 21.24
CA LEU A 454 -7.80 -35.90 20.68
C LEU A 454 -8.02 -35.28 19.29
N PHE A 455 -8.86 -35.89 18.44
CA PHE A 455 -9.18 -35.36 17.12
C PHE A 455 -9.95 -34.04 17.22
N GLY A 456 -10.87 -33.94 18.19
CA GLY A 456 -11.59 -32.71 18.48
C GLY A 456 -10.65 -31.56 18.89
N VAL A 457 -9.66 -31.84 19.73
CA VAL A 457 -8.63 -30.87 20.13
C VAL A 457 -7.76 -30.42 18.95
N ILE A 458 -7.35 -31.34 18.08
CA ILE A 458 -6.58 -31.01 16.87
C ILE A 458 -7.38 -30.10 15.93
N LEU A 459 -8.64 -30.45 15.66
CA LEU A 459 -9.54 -29.65 14.81
C LEU A 459 -9.78 -28.26 15.40
N TRP A 460 -9.98 -28.17 16.72
CA TRP A 460 -10.10 -26.90 17.43
C TRP A 460 -8.89 -25.99 17.19
N ILE A 461 -7.68 -26.51 17.41
CA ILE A 461 -6.45 -25.76 17.20
C ILE A 461 -6.29 -25.30 15.75
N CYS A 462 -6.55 -26.20 14.79
CA CYS A 462 -6.39 -25.94 13.36
C CYS A 462 -7.32 -24.83 12.87
N LEU A 463 -8.52 -24.71 13.46
CA LEU A 463 -9.50 -23.70 13.07
C LEU A 463 -9.32 -22.37 13.82
N VAL A 464 -9.01 -22.40 15.13
CA VAL A 464 -8.92 -21.18 15.95
C VAL A 464 -7.60 -20.43 15.74
N THR A 465 -6.48 -21.14 15.58
CA THR A 465 -5.15 -20.50 15.50
C THR A 465 -5.01 -19.59 14.27
N PRO A 466 -5.35 -20.03 13.04
CA PRO A 466 -5.30 -19.15 11.87
C PRO A 466 -6.28 -17.98 11.98
N ALA A 467 -7.48 -18.22 12.52
CA ALA A 467 -8.53 -17.23 12.69
C ALA A 467 -8.12 -16.08 13.63
N LEU A 468 -7.27 -16.33 14.62
CA LEU A 468 -6.72 -15.29 15.51
C LEU A 468 -5.52 -14.55 14.90
N SER A 469 -4.82 -15.14 13.93
CA SER A 469 -3.58 -14.61 13.34
C SER A 469 -3.76 -13.70 12.11
N SER A 470 -4.96 -13.68 11.52
CA SER A 470 -5.23 -13.18 10.17
C SER A 470 -5.21 -11.66 9.99
N ARG A 471 -5.04 -10.85 11.05
CA ARG A 471 -5.08 -9.37 10.90
C ARG A 471 -4.01 -8.53 11.61
N SER A 472 -2.97 -9.11 12.24
CA SER A 472 -1.85 -8.28 12.73
C SER A 472 -0.91 -7.88 11.59
N VAL A 473 -1.31 -6.86 10.83
CA VAL A 473 -0.43 -5.96 10.09
C VAL A 473 -0.49 -4.62 10.81
N GLU A 474 0.38 -4.46 11.81
CA GLU A 474 0.79 -3.14 12.27
C GLU A 474 2.30 -3.21 12.56
N LYS A 475 3.08 -3.11 11.47
CA LYS A 475 4.55 -3.12 11.50
C LYS A 475 5.14 -1.91 12.25
N SER A 476 4.36 -0.88 12.58
CA SER A 476 4.84 0.34 13.25
C SER A 476 4.90 0.23 14.79
N ILE A 477 4.03 -0.57 15.41
CA ILE A 477 3.97 -0.73 16.87
C ILE A 477 4.96 -1.79 17.35
N LEU A 478 5.20 -2.83 16.53
CA LEU A 478 6.09 -3.94 16.89
C LEU A 478 7.56 -3.50 17.09
N ASN A 479 8.03 -2.50 16.33
CA ASN A 479 9.37 -1.94 16.50
C ASN A 479 9.48 -0.96 17.69
N ARG A 480 8.36 -0.42 18.20
CA ARG A 480 8.36 0.47 19.38
C ARG A 480 8.18 -0.28 20.70
N ILE A 481 7.51 -1.43 20.70
CA ILE A 481 7.25 -2.21 21.93
C ILE A 481 8.33 -3.27 22.20
N LEU A 482 8.95 -3.86 21.17
CA LEU A 482 10.00 -4.86 21.35
C LEU A 482 11.38 -4.22 21.55
N GLY A 483 11.58 -3.59 22.70
CA GLY A 483 12.90 -3.56 23.30
C GLY A 483 13.31 -5.00 23.65
N ALA A 484 14.51 -5.42 23.23
CA ALA A 484 15.01 -6.79 23.43
C ALA A 484 15.05 -7.24 24.91
N HIS A 485 14.94 -6.31 25.86
CA HIS A 485 15.08 -6.57 27.29
C HIS A 485 13.85 -7.20 27.98
N ASP A 486 12.62 -7.02 27.47
CA ASP A 486 11.42 -7.52 28.18
C ASP A 486 11.09 -9.00 27.92
N VAL A 487 11.42 -9.52 26.73
CA VAL A 487 11.15 -10.91 26.36
C VAL A 487 11.98 -11.88 27.22
N HIS A 488 13.22 -11.54 27.54
CA HIS A 488 14.09 -12.37 28.37
C HIS A 488 13.60 -12.49 29.82
N ARG A 489 13.04 -11.42 30.40
CA ARG A 489 12.45 -11.44 31.77
C ARG A 489 11.20 -12.31 31.86
N GLN A 490 10.32 -12.24 30.86
CA GLN A 490 9.09 -13.04 30.82
C GLN A 490 9.40 -14.53 30.63
N VAL A 491 10.38 -14.86 29.79
CA VAL A 491 10.87 -16.24 29.61
C VAL A 491 11.49 -16.78 30.90
N LEU A 492 12.28 -15.98 31.61
CA LEU A 492 12.89 -16.38 32.88
C LEU A 492 11.84 -16.67 33.97
N ALA A 493 10.76 -15.89 34.03
CA ALA A 493 9.66 -16.10 34.97
C ALA A 493 8.89 -17.40 34.69
N VAL A 494 8.62 -17.71 33.41
CA VAL A 494 7.99 -18.98 33.00
C VAL A 494 8.91 -20.17 33.29
N LEU A 495 10.23 -20.01 33.08
CA LEU A 495 11.23 -21.03 33.40
C LEU A 495 11.25 -21.33 34.91
N LEU A 496 11.16 -20.30 35.75
CA LEU A 496 11.12 -20.43 37.21
C LEU A 496 9.84 -21.13 37.69
N CYS A 497 8.67 -20.74 37.19
CA CYS A 497 7.42 -21.44 37.51
C CYS A 497 7.43 -22.90 37.04
N TYR A 498 7.99 -23.17 35.87
CA TYR A 498 8.08 -24.52 35.33
C TYR A 498 9.07 -25.40 36.09
N LEU A 499 10.23 -24.86 36.48
CA LEU A 499 11.21 -25.54 37.34
C LEU A 499 10.64 -25.81 38.75
N LEU A 500 9.81 -24.91 39.29
CA LEU A 500 9.11 -25.12 40.56
C LEU A 500 8.09 -26.28 40.47
N ILE A 501 7.34 -26.36 39.36
CA ILE A 501 6.40 -27.46 39.11
C ILE A 501 7.15 -28.80 38.93
N LEU A 502 8.27 -28.80 38.20
CA LEU A 502 9.12 -30.00 38.05
C LEU A 502 9.78 -30.41 39.37
N GLY A 503 10.17 -29.44 40.20
CA GLY A 503 10.66 -29.67 41.56
C GLY A 503 9.60 -30.32 42.43
N ALA A 504 8.35 -29.85 42.36
CA ALA A 504 7.22 -30.46 43.06
C ALA A 504 6.96 -31.90 42.58
N ILE A 505 6.99 -32.15 41.27
CA ILE A 505 6.82 -33.49 40.68
C ILE A 505 7.97 -34.43 41.07
N ARG A 506 9.21 -33.93 41.17
CA ARG A 506 10.37 -34.70 41.66
C ARG A 506 10.18 -35.13 43.11
N VAL A 507 9.75 -34.19 43.97
CA VAL A 507 9.52 -34.45 45.40
C VAL A 507 8.42 -35.49 45.60
N THR A 508 7.43 -35.55 44.70
CA THR A 508 6.32 -36.51 44.81
C THR A 508 6.56 -37.87 44.15
N THR A 509 7.35 -37.96 43.06
CA THR A 509 7.47 -39.19 42.24
C THR A 509 8.84 -39.86 42.24
N GLY A 510 9.91 -39.22 42.74
CA GLY A 510 11.25 -39.81 42.86
C GLY A 510 12.00 -40.15 41.56
N GLY A 511 11.37 -40.05 40.38
CA GLY A 511 11.93 -40.46 39.09
C GLY A 511 12.75 -39.38 38.36
N TRP A 512 14.00 -39.68 38.01
CA TRP A 512 14.92 -38.76 37.30
C TRP A 512 14.51 -38.44 35.84
N TYR A 513 13.71 -39.30 35.21
CA TYR A 513 13.29 -39.19 33.81
C TYR A 513 12.34 -38.00 33.55
N PHE A 514 11.57 -37.58 34.55
CA PHE A 514 10.69 -36.41 34.45
C PHE A 514 11.46 -35.09 34.50
N ILE A 515 12.60 -35.06 35.19
CA ILE A 515 13.53 -33.93 35.16
C ILE A 515 14.14 -33.82 33.76
N ALA A 516 14.52 -34.93 33.13
CA ALA A 516 15.06 -34.94 31.77
C ALA A 516 14.03 -34.45 30.74
N ALA A 517 12.78 -34.93 30.81
CA ALA A 517 11.69 -34.46 29.93
C ALA A 517 11.36 -32.98 30.16
N GLY A 518 11.36 -32.53 31.43
CA GLY A 518 11.16 -31.13 31.78
C GLY A 518 12.29 -30.22 31.31
N VAL A 519 13.55 -30.61 31.49
CA VAL A 519 14.71 -29.89 30.95
C VAL A 519 14.64 -29.84 29.42
N LEU A 520 14.14 -30.90 28.76
CA LEU A 520 13.95 -30.91 27.31
C LEU A 520 12.82 -30.00 26.82
N VAL A 521 11.72 -29.88 27.55
CA VAL A 521 10.63 -28.93 27.24
C VAL A 521 11.06 -27.49 27.53
N ALA A 522 11.80 -27.26 28.61
CA ALA A 522 12.37 -25.94 28.95
C ALA A 522 13.41 -25.50 27.90
N THR A 523 14.27 -26.42 27.45
CA THR A 523 15.21 -26.18 26.36
C THR A 523 14.49 -26.04 25.02
N ALA A 524 13.40 -26.75 24.75
CA ALA A 524 12.56 -26.54 23.57
C ALA A 524 11.90 -25.16 23.55
N ALA A 525 11.43 -24.67 24.70
CA ALA A 525 10.85 -23.34 24.84
C ALA A 525 11.91 -22.23 24.71
N LEU A 526 13.08 -22.41 25.33
CA LEU A 526 14.25 -21.54 25.16
C LEU A 526 14.73 -21.55 23.70
N PHE A 527 14.75 -22.72 23.05
CA PHE A 527 15.13 -22.88 21.66
C PHE A 527 14.10 -22.27 20.71
N ALA A 528 12.79 -22.43 20.95
CA ALA A 528 11.74 -21.78 20.15
C ALA A 528 11.82 -20.24 20.27
N SER A 529 12.10 -19.71 21.47
CA SER A 529 12.30 -18.28 21.72
C SER A 529 13.59 -17.75 21.09
N ALA A 530 14.69 -18.50 21.23
CA ALA A 530 15.96 -18.21 20.58
C ALA A 530 15.83 -18.30 19.06
N MET A 531 15.10 -19.27 18.52
CA MET A 531 14.87 -19.44 17.09
C MET A 531 13.97 -18.34 16.54
N LEU A 532 13.01 -17.82 17.31
CA LEU A 532 12.25 -16.62 16.94
C LEU A 532 13.16 -15.37 16.90
N SER A 533 14.08 -15.25 17.85
CA SER A 533 15.05 -14.16 17.94
C SER A 533 16.10 -14.23 16.83
N ILE A 534 16.62 -15.42 16.55
CA ILE A 534 17.51 -15.75 15.44
C ILE A 534 16.76 -15.52 14.13
N ARG A 535 15.50 -15.93 13.98
CA ARG A 535 14.66 -15.63 12.81
C ARG A 535 14.58 -14.14 12.57
N GLN A 536 14.26 -13.35 13.59
CA GLN A 536 14.19 -11.89 13.45
C GLN A 536 15.56 -11.26 13.20
N ALA A 537 16.64 -11.78 13.79
CA ALA A 537 18.00 -11.29 13.57
C ALA A 537 18.52 -11.65 12.17
N LEU A 538 18.23 -12.87 11.71
CA LEU A 538 18.56 -13.43 10.41
C LEU A 538 17.74 -12.74 9.32
N GLU A 539 16.42 -12.57 9.50
CA GLU A 539 15.59 -11.72 8.64
C GLU A 539 16.12 -10.29 8.63
N ARG A 540 16.41 -9.67 9.77
CA ARG A 540 16.92 -8.28 9.79
C ARG A 540 18.30 -8.14 9.15
N ARG A 541 19.19 -9.14 9.28
CA ARG A 541 20.52 -9.13 8.65
C ARG A 541 20.43 -9.45 7.16
N LEU A 542 19.67 -10.46 6.75
CA LEU A 542 19.44 -10.79 5.34
C LEU A 542 18.63 -9.73 4.62
N MET A 543 17.61 -9.12 5.24
CA MET A 543 16.89 -7.98 4.65
C MET A 543 17.82 -6.77 4.49
N ARG A 544 18.67 -6.47 5.49
CA ARG A 544 19.67 -5.41 5.39
C ARG A 544 20.75 -5.69 4.34
N HIS A 545 21.14 -6.95 4.11
CA HIS A 545 22.15 -7.29 3.11
C HIS A 545 21.57 -7.50 1.69
N LEU A 546 20.30 -7.91 1.57
CA LEU A 546 19.66 -8.23 0.29
C LEU A 546 18.75 -7.14 -0.28
N PHE A 547 18.17 -6.24 0.54
CA PHE A 547 17.20 -5.22 0.10
C PHE A 547 17.67 -3.76 0.22
N HIS A 548 18.80 -3.49 0.87
CA HIS A 548 19.29 -2.10 1.00
C HIS A 548 19.64 -1.46 -0.37
N GLN A 549 19.91 -2.28 -1.39
CA GLN A 549 20.04 -1.81 -2.78
C GLN A 549 18.71 -1.59 -3.51
N HIS A 550 17.60 -2.21 -3.07
CA HIS A 550 16.29 -2.12 -3.74
C HIS A 550 15.38 -1.05 -3.11
N ASP A 551 15.31 -0.97 -1.78
CA ASP A 551 14.43 0.01 -1.10
C ASP A 551 14.91 1.45 -1.28
N ALA A 552 16.24 1.69 -1.33
CA ALA A 552 16.79 3.02 -1.58
C ALA A 552 16.40 3.53 -2.99
N SER A 553 16.48 2.66 -4.00
CA SER A 553 16.11 2.98 -5.38
C SER A 553 14.60 3.22 -5.53
N HIS A 554 13.74 2.42 -4.87
CA HIS A 554 12.29 2.64 -4.87
C HIS A 554 11.89 3.94 -4.15
N THR A 555 12.52 4.28 -3.04
CA THR A 555 12.21 5.52 -2.30
C THR A 555 12.67 6.75 -3.08
N ALA A 556 13.86 6.69 -3.69
CA ALA A 556 14.38 7.72 -4.58
C ALA A 556 13.53 7.89 -5.84
N MET A 557 12.96 6.80 -6.35
CA MET A 557 12.04 6.81 -7.50
C MET A 557 10.74 7.56 -7.17
N VAL A 558 10.09 7.26 -6.03
CA VAL A 558 8.84 7.94 -5.63
C VAL A 558 9.06 9.43 -5.39
N SER A 559 10.18 9.83 -4.78
CA SER A 559 10.52 11.25 -4.62
C SER A 559 10.79 11.92 -5.97
N SER A 560 11.50 11.24 -6.88
CA SER A 560 11.79 11.75 -8.22
C SER A 560 10.52 11.93 -9.07
N MET A 561 9.56 11.00 -8.98
CA MET A 561 8.26 11.10 -9.66
C MET A 561 7.47 12.32 -9.20
N LYS A 562 7.43 12.57 -7.88
CA LYS A 562 6.74 13.75 -7.31
C LYS A 562 7.38 15.06 -7.77
N ASP A 563 8.72 15.12 -7.78
CA ASP A 563 9.44 16.33 -8.20
C ASP A 563 9.26 16.63 -9.71
N MET A 564 9.26 15.59 -10.56
CA MET A 564 9.01 15.73 -11.99
C MET A 564 7.58 16.21 -12.27
N LEU A 565 6.57 15.59 -11.64
CA LEU A 565 5.16 15.97 -11.86
C LEU A 565 4.80 17.36 -11.32
N GLY A 566 5.54 17.87 -10.32
CA GLY A 566 5.34 19.20 -9.76
C GLY A 566 6.04 20.34 -10.52
N THR A 567 6.92 20.04 -11.48
CA THR A 567 7.69 21.06 -12.21
C THR A 567 7.01 21.39 -13.54
N LEU A 568 6.46 22.61 -13.65
CA LEU A 568 5.72 23.07 -14.84
C LEU A 568 6.57 23.84 -15.87
N ASN A 569 7.79 24.23 -15.53
CA ASN A 569 8.69 24.94 -16.47
C ASN A 569 9.50 23.95 -17.31
N LEU A 570 9.37 24.00 -18.63
CA LEU A 570 10.00 23.03 -19.55
C LEU A 570 11.54 23.00 -19.45
N LYS A 571 12.18 24.16 -19.31
CA LYS A 571 13.64 24.27 -19.21
C LYS A 571 14.18 23.67 -17.90
N THR A 572 13.48 23.90 -16.79
CA THR A 572 13.85 23.33 -15.49
C THR A 572 13.51 21.84 -15.40
N LEU A 573 12.42 21.42 -16.04
CA LEU A 573 11.95 20.04 -16.03
C LEU A 573 12.93 19.11 -16.77
N THR A 574 13.41 19.52 -17.94
CA THR A 574 14.36 18.73 -18.75
C THR A 574 15.67 18.46 -18.02
N SER A 575 16.24 19.45 -17.32
CA SER A 575 17.43 19.25 -16.49
C SER A 575 17.16 18.33 -15.28
N LYS A 576 16.00 18.47 -14.64
CA LYS A 576 15.62 17.62 -13.50
C LYS A 576 15.38 16.16 -13.89
N ILE A 577 14.75 15.91 -15.04
CA ILE A 577 14.57 14.56 -15.59
C ILE A 577 15.92 13.87 -15.71
N LEU A 578 16.92 14.53 -16.32
CA LEU A 578 18.25 13.97 -16.48
C LEU A 578 18.97 13.76 -15.15
N GLN A 579 18.89 14.71 -14.22
CA GLN A 579 19.51 14.56 -12.90
C GLN A 579 18.91 13.38 -12.12
N ASN A 580 17.59 13.20 -12.17
CA ASN A 580 16.89 12.12 -11.49
C ASN A 580 17.21 10.77 -12.14
N VAL A 581 17.17 10.67 -13.47
CA VAL A 581 17.58 9.46 -14.19
C VAL A 581 19.05 9.15 -13.89
N GLY A 582 19.94 10.14 -13.96
CA GLY A 582 21.36 10.00 -13.65
C GLY A 582 21.60 9.43 -12.25
N THR A 583 20.91 9.98 -11.26
CA THR A 583 21.04 9.57 -9.85
C THR A 583 20.51 8.16 -9.60
N VAL A 584 19.33 7.83 -10.14
CA VAL A 584 18.70 6.53 -9.88
C VAL A 584 19.35 5.42 -10.71
N MET A 585 19.73 5.71 -11.96
CA MET A 585 20.37 4.74 -12.86
C MET A 585 21.89 4.65 -12.69
N ARG A 586 22.51 5.60 -11.98
CA ARG A 586 23.97 5.72 -11.78
C ARG A 586 24.74 5.62 -13.10
N THR A 587 24.31 6.39 -14.10
CA THR A 587 24.96 6.44 -15.41
C THR A 587 26.06 7.50 -15.45
N ARG A 588 27.14 7.23 -16.19
CA ARG A 588 28.21 8.22 -16.41
C ARG A 588 27.75 9.39 -17.24
N HIS A 589 26.89 9.16 -18.23
CA HIS A 589 26.34 10.21 -19.09
C HIS A 589 24.90 9.94 -19.47
N ALA A 590 24.14 11.02 -19.69
CA ALA A 590 22.78 10.95 -20.20
C ALA A 590 22.44 12.20 -21.04
N SER A 591 21.61 12.03 -22.06
CA SER A 591 21.20 13.13 -22.95
C SER A 591 19.74 13.01 -23.31
N LEU A 592 19.03 14.15 -23.31
CA LEU A 592 17.60 14.21 -23.58
C LEU A 592 17.35 15.00 -24.86
N PHE A 593 16.73 14.37 -25.85
CA PHE A 593 16.31 14.99 -27.09
C PHE A 593 14.79 15.16 -27.10
N LEU A 594 14.30 16.33 -27.49
CA LEU A 594 12.88 16.65 -27.58
C LEU A 594 12.54 17.17 -28.97
N LEU A 595 11.33 16.87 -29.42
CA LEU A 595 10.78 17.43 -30.67
C LEU A 595 10.46 18.92 -30.46
N ASN A 596 10.84 19.77 -31.41
CA ASN A 596 10.49 21.19 -31.34
C ASN A 596 8.97 21.42 -31.50
N ALA A 597 8.49 22.63 -31.19
CA ALA A 597 7.07 23.00 -31.27
C ALA A 597 6.49 22.92 -32.70
N GLU A 598 7.30 23.20 -33.72
CA GLU A 598 6.96 23.12 -35.15
C GLU A 598 7.03 21.68 -35.71
N ARG A 599 7.47 20.72 -34.88
CA ARG A 599 7.66 19.30 -35.21
C ARG A 599 8.65 19.03 -36.35
N THR A 600 9.62 19.92 -36.55
CA THR A 600 10.57 19.84 -37.66
C THR A 600 11.84 19.06 -37.32
N GLU A 601 12.31 19.11 -36.08
CA GLU A 601 13.57 18.49 -35.65
C GLU A 601 13.57 18.08 -34.16
N TYR A 602 14.35 17.04 -33.84
CA TYR A 602 14.69 16.66 -32.47
C TYR A 602 15.96 17.40 -32.04
N PHE A 603 15.81 18.36 -31.14
CA PHE A 603 16.92 19.14 -30.61
C PHE A 603 17.37 18.59 -29.25
N LEU A 604 18.64 18.83 -28.92
CA LEU A 604 19.21 18.48 -27.63
C LEU A 604 18.65 19.41 -26.54
N ALA A 605 17.76 18.90 -25.70
CA ALA A 605 17.08 19.69 -24.67
C ALA A 605 17.93 19.82 -23.40
N ALA A 606 18.66 18.78 -23.01
CA ALA A 606 19.56 18.79 -21.86
C ALA A 606 20.62 17.66 -21.94
N THR A 607 21.72 17.80 -21.19
CA THR A 607 22.76 16.77 -21.02
C THR A 607 23.21 16.66 -19.56
N LEU A 608 23.70 15.48 -19.18
CA LEU A 608 24.34 15.20 -17.89
C LEU A 608 25.68 14.53 -18.15
N ASN A 609 26.78 15.17 -17.71
CA ASN A 609 28.15 14.65 -17.79
C ASN A 609 28.59 14.17 -19.19
N SER A 610 27.94 14.64 -20.26
CA SER A 610 28.25 14.27 -21.64
C SER A 610 29.49 15.02 -22.17
N GLU A 611 30.30 14.31 -22.97
CA GLU A 611 31.46 14.84 -23.69
C GLU A 611 31.08 15.88 -24.77
N ASP A 612 32.05 16.67 -25.23
CA ASP A 612 31.83 17.77 -26.20
C ASP A 612 31.25 17.29 -27.55
N CYS A 613 31.47 16.03 -27.94
CA CYS A 613 30.92 15.45 -29.16
C CYS A 613 29.40 15.31 -29.13
N VAL A 614 28.81 15.05 -27.96
CA VAL A 614 27.35 14.98 -27.78
C VAL A 614 26.76 16.38 -27.58
N ARG A 615 27.51 17.31 -26.97
CA ARG A 615 27.06 18.71 -26.79
C ARG A 615 26.96 19.50 -28.10
N LYS A 616 27.71 19.07 -29.12
CA LYS A 616 27.71 19.64 -30.48
C LYS A 616 26.91 18.80 -31.48
N SER A 617 26.09 17.84 -31.02
CA SER A 617 25.30 17.01 -31.92
C SER A 617 24.33 17.87 -32.75
N GLU A 618 24.31 17.67 -34.06
CA GLU A 618 23.32 18.31 -34.93
C GLU A 618 21.89 17.86 -34.58
N PRO A 619 20.88 18.72 -34.80
CA PRO A 619 19.48 18.35 -34.66
C PRO A 619 19.14 17.13 -35.53
N ILE A 620 18.41 16.17 -34.96
CA ILE A 620 18.07 14.92 -35.67
C ILE A 620 16.72 15.11 -36.36
N SER A 621 16.71 14.92 -37.70
CA SER A 621 15.46 14.97 -38.47
C SER A 621 14.51 13.83 -38.08
N PRO A 622 13.19 14.07 -37.95
CA PRO A 622 12.17 13.05 -37.72
C PRO A 622 12.08 12.00 -38.86
N GLN A 623 12.64 12.32 -40.03
CA GLN A 623 12.70 11.43 -41.20
C GLN A 623 13.99 10.59 -41.25
N SER A 624 14.88 10.74 -40.26
CA SER A 624 16.08 9.92 -40.18
C SER A 624 15.74 8.45 -39.85
N ILE A 625 16.55 7.53 -40.38
CA ILE A 625 16.42 6.08 -40.12
C ILE A 625 16.41 5.80 -38.60
N PHE A 626 17.25 6.52 -37.85
CA PHE A 626 17.30 6.42 -36.40
C PHE A 626 15.97 6.82 -35.73
N ALA A 627 15.44 8.01 -36.04
CA ALA A 627 14.20 8.50 -35.44
C ALA A 627 12.99 7.62 -35.82
N GLU A 628 12.95 7.13 -37.06
CA GLU A 628 11.92 6.22 -37.53
C GLU A 628 11.95 4.88 -36.80
N TYR A 629 13.14 4.30 -36.59
CA TYR A 629 13.30 3.06 -35.84
C TYR A 629 12.87 3.20 -34.37
N VAL A 630 13.28 4.28 -33.71
CA VAL A 630 12.88 4.60 -32.32
C VAL A 630 11.36 4.75 -32.21
N ARG A 631 10.73 5.39 -33.21
CA ARG A 631 9.28 5.57 -33.28
C ARG A 631 8.53 4.26 -33.49
N GLN A 632 9.02 3.37 -34.36
CA GLN A 632 8.40 2.07 -34.63
C GLN A 632 8.54 1.10 -33.46
N SER A 633 9.70 1.09 -32.80
CA SER A 633 9.99 0.13 -31.73
C SER A 633 9.17 0.37 -30.47
N GLN A 634 8.92 1.64 -30.10
CA GLN A 634 8.24 2.06 -28.86
C GLN A 634 8.74 1.41 -27.55
N ALA A 635 9.89 0.75 -27.58
CA ALA A 635 10.50 0.04 -26.48
C ALA A 635 11.93 0.55 -26.26
N ILE A 636 12.51 0.25 -25.09
CA ILE A 636 13.90 0.57 -24.79
C ILE A 636 14.79 -0.22 -25.76
N ILE A 637 15.63 0.48 -26.51
CA ILE A 637 16.59 -0.11 -27.43
C ILE A 637 17.90 -0.30 -26.68
N ILE A 638 18.38 -1.55 -26.65
CA ILE A 638 19.63 -1.93 -26.00
C ILE A 638 20.69 -2.15 -27.09
N LYS A 639 21.79 -1.40 -27.04
CA LYS A 639 22.85 -1.48 -28.06
C LYS A 639 23.33 -2.92 -28.27
N GLU A 640 23.55 -3.65 -27.17
CA GLU A 640 24.04 -5.04 -27.16
C GLU A 640 23.09 -6.00 -27.92
N GLU A 641 21.77 -5.86 -27.75
CA GLU A 641 20.77 -6.67 -28.46
C GLU A 641 20.77 -6.40 -29.97
N VAL A 642 20.94 -5.13 -30.36
CA VAL A 642 21.04 -4.75 -31.78
C VAL A 642 22.29 -5.36 -32.43
N THR A 643 23.43 -5.40 -31.73
CA THR A 643 24.66 -6.06 -32.20
C THR A 643 24.54 -7.58 -32.35
N HIS A 644 23.74 -8.25 -31.51
CA HIS A 644 23.62 -9.71 -31.53
C HIS A 644 22.55 -10.24 -32.50
N THR A 645 21.65 -9.38 -32.98
CA THR A 645 20.57 -9.76 -33.91
C THR A 645 21.00 -9.69 -35.39
N SER A 646 22.26 -9.35 -35.67
CA SER A 646 22.82 -9.05 -37.00
C SER A 646 23.01 -10.24 -37.97
N ALA A 647 22.14 -11.26 -37.94
CA ALA A 647 22.28 -12.47 -38.75
C ALA A 647 21.23 -12.65 -39.88
N GLY A 648 20.54 -11.59 -40.33
CA GLY A 648 19.51 -11.66 -41.39
C GLY A 648 19.49 -10.48 -42.37
N ASP A 649 18.56 -10.51 -43.34
CA ASP A 649 18.41 -9.63 -44.53
C ASP A 649 18.33 -8.10 -44.29
N ASP A 650 18.33 -7.64 -43.03
CA ASP A 650 18.14 -6.22 -42.64
C ASP A 650 19.45 -5.52 -42.20
N ALA A 651 20.59 -6.06 -42.61
CA ALA A 651 21.92 -5.66 -42.14
C ALA A 651 22.30 -4.20 -42.45
N SER A 652 21.78 -3.61 -43.54
CA SER A 652 22.07 -2.22 -43.93
C SER A 652 21.44 -1.18 -43.00
N HIS A 653 20.20 -1.40 -42.55
CA HIS A 653 19.50 -0.50 -41.64
C HIS A 653 20.04 -0.60 -40.21
N GLN A 654 20.42 -1.80 -39.77
CA GLN A 654 21.03 -2.02 -38.45
C GLN A 654 22.42 -1.40 -38.32
N GLY A 655 23.22 -1.39 -39.40
CA GLY A 655 24.53 -0.72 -39.40
C GLY A 655 24.43 0.78 -39.14
N VAL A 656 23.50 1.46 -39.81
CA VAL A 656 23.23 2.91 -39.61
C VAL A 656 22.72 3.19 -38.19
N LEU A 657 21.88 2.30 -37.64
CA LEU A 657 21.39 2.40 -36.26
C LEU A 657 22.52 2.25 -35.23
N LEU A 658 23.41 1.27 -35.41
CA LEU A 658 24.57 1.04 -34.53
C LEU A 658 25.57 2.19 -34.60
N ASP A 659 25.75 2.79 -35.78
CA ASP A 659 26.61 3.96 -35.98
C ASP A 659 26.03 5.19 -35.25
N ALA A 660 24.73 5.45 -35.41
CA ALA A 660 24.02 6.51 -34.70
C ALA A 660 24.08 6.32 -33.16
N LEU A 661 23.84 5.11 -32.66
CA LEU A 661 23.96 4.80 -31.22
C LEU A 661 25.39 4.98 -30.72
N SER A 662 26.40 4.66 -31.54
CA SER A 662 27.81 4.84 -31.18
C SER A 662 28.23 6.31 -31.16
N HIS A 663 27.78 7.10 -32.14
CA HIS A 663 27.99 8.55 -32.18
C HIS A 663 27.35 9.28 -30.99
N LEU A 664 26.18 8.81 -30.55
CA LEU A 664 25.49 9.32 -29.36
C LEU A 664 26.03 8.73 -28.04
N GLN A 665 27.05 7.87 -28.10
CA GLN A 665 27.60 7.12 -26.95
C GLN A 665 26.52 6.35 -26.17
N ALA A 666 25.46 5.89 -26.83
CA ALA A 666 24.31 5.25 -26.21
C ALA A 666 24.59 3.77 -25.91
N GLU A 667 24.41 3.34 -24.65
CA GLU A 667 24.20 1.91 -24.34
C GLU A 667 22.69 1.57 -24.35
N LEU A 668 21.86 2.52 -23.90
CA LEU A 668 20.41 2.43 -23.96
C LEU A 668 19.84 3.68 -24.65
N CYS A 669 18.83 3.48 -25.50
CA CYS A 669 17.99 4.53 -26.06
C CYS A 669 16.53 4.29 -25.67
N CYS A 670 15.97 5.20 -24.90
CA CYS A 670 14.61 5.10 -24.37
C CYS A 670 13.67 6.09 -25.08
N PRO A 671 12.65 5.63 -25.81
CA PRO A 671 11.67 6.51 -26.41
C PRO A 671 10.79 7.17 -25.35
N ILE A 672 10.54 8.47 -25.49
CA ILE A 672 9.58 9.24 -24.67
C ILE A 672 8.31 9.38 -25.51
N THR A 673 7.33 8.52 -25.25
CA THR A 673 6.11 8.44 -26.06
C THR A 673 4.85 8.63 -25.23
N THR A 674 3.84 9.26 -25.82
CA THR A 674 2.49 9.39 -25.24
C THR A 674 1.45 9.05 -26.30
N LYS A 675 0.54 8.10 -26.02
CA LYS A 675 -0.59 7.69 -26.91
C LYS A 675 -0.18 7.59 -28.41
N ASN A 676 0.89 6.83 -28.70
CA ASN A 676 1.48 6.63 -30.03
C ASN A 676 2.28 7.78 -30.68
N GLN A 677 2.52 8.90 -29.98
CA GLN A 677 3.37 9.97 -30.48
C GLN A 677 4.74 9.97 -29.79
N LEU A 678 5.83 10.02 -30.57
CA LEU A 678 7.20 10.18 -30.08
C LEU A 678 7.49 11.65 -29.79
N LEU A 679 7.56 12.01 -28.50
CA LEU A 679 7.88 13.36 -28.04
C LEU A 679 9.38 13.63 -28.05
N GLY A 680 10.18 12.58 -27.94
CA GLY A 680 11.63 12.66 -27.81
C GLY A 680 12.23 11.31 -27.44
N PHE A 681 13.53 11.29 -27.15
CA PHE A 681 14.22 10.10 -26.68
C PHE A 681 15.32 10.46 -25.68
N LEU A 682 15.56 9.54 -24.76
CA LEU A 682 16.52 9.64 -23.68
C LEU A 682 17.66 8.65 -23.97
N ILE A 683 18.87 9.18 -24.07
CA ILE A 683 20.10 8.42 -24.28
C ILE A 683 20.81 8.23 -22.95
N LEU A 684 21.24 7.00 -22.67
CA LEU A 684 21.96 6.60 -21.46
C LEU A 684 23.25 5.87 -21.84
N GLY A 685 24.34 6.31 -21.22
CA GLY A 685 25.66 5.71 -21.32
C GLY A 685 25.90 4.50 -20.43
N ALA A 686 27.17 4.12 -20.29
CA ALA A 686 27.57 3.07 -19.34
C ALA A 686 27.32 3.48 -17.88
N LYS A 687 26.99 2.50 -17.02
CA LYS A 687 26.91 2.72 -15.58
C LYS A 687 28.28 3.10 -14.99
N GLU A 688 28.27 3.89 -13.92
CA GLU A 688 29.48 4.30 -13.19
C GLU A 688 30.32 3.09 -12.76
N ASP A 689 29.65 2.03 -12.30
CA ASP A 689 30.25 0.77 -11.83
C ASP A 689 30.62 -0.21 -12.96
N SER A 690 30.51 0.22 -14.23
CA SER A 690 30.83 -0.57 -15.44
C SER A 690 30.08 -1.90 -15.54
N ARG A 691 28.93 -2.03 -14.89
CA ARG A 691 28.03 -3.18 -15.03
C ARG A 691 26.95 -2.91 -16.06
N SER A 692 26.51 -3.96 -16.76
CA SER A 692 25.33 -3.89 -17.63
C SER A 692 24.07 -3.53 -16.84
N TYR A 693 23.12 -2.88 -17.51
CA TYR A 693 21.80 -2.59 -16.96
C TYR A 693 21.02 -3.88 -16.67
N SER A 694 20.52 -4.01 -15.44
CA SER A 694 19.74 -5.17 -15.01
C SER A 694 18.26 -5.04 -15.39
N HIS A 695 17.51 -6.14 -15.34
CA HIS A 695 16.07 -6.11 -15.62
C HIS A 695 15.30 -5.17 -14.67
N ASP A 696 15.68 -5.11 -13.40
CA ASP A 696 15.07 -4.20 -12.43
C ASP A 696 15.40 -2.74 -12.76
N ASP A 697 16.60 -2.46 -13.29
CA ASP A 697 16.98 -1.13 -13.79
C ASP A 697 16.10 -0.73 -14.99
N LEU A 698 15.85 -1.65 -15.93
CA LEU A 698 15.01 -1.38 -17.10
C LEU A 698 13.54 -1.11 -16.73
N ILE A 699 12.97 -1.85 -15.77
CA ILE A 699 11.61 -1.59 -15.26
C ILE A 699 11.53 -0.22 -14.57
N LEU A 700 12.54 0.11 -13.78
CA LEU A 700 12.58 1.38 -13.07
C LEU A 700 12.75 2.53 -14.07
N LEU A 701 13.62 2.37 -15.06
CA LEU A 701 13.84 3.32 -16.15
C LEU A 701 12.58 3.53 -16.99
N SER A 702 11.88 2.46 -17.39
CA SER A 702 10.63 2.57 -18.16
C SER A 702 9.59 3.38 -17.40
N THR A 703 9.50 3.17 -16.09
CA THR A 703 8.56 3.88 -15.23
C THR A 703 8.93 5.37 -15.06
N LEU A 704 10.22 5.68 -14.92
CA LEU A 704 10.71 7.07 -14.88
C LEU A 704 10.47 7.79 -16.21
N VAL A 705 10.77 7.13 -17.34
CA VAL A 705 10.56 7.66 -18.70
C VAL A 705 9.08 7.93 -18.96
N GLN A 706 8.19 7.03 -18.54
CA GLN A 706 6.74 7.24 -18.67
C GLN A 706 6.25 8.42 -17.82
N THR A 707 6.80 8.59 -16.61
CA THR A 707 6.47 9.74 -15.76
C THR A 707 7.01 11.05 -16.35
N ALA A 708 8.22 11.03 -16.89
CA ALA A 708 8.82 12.15 -17.60
C ALA A 708 7.99 12.55 -18.83
N ALA A 709 7.47 11.58 -19.60
CA ALA A 709 6.59 11.84 -20.73
C ALA A 709 5.32 12.60 -20.30
N ILE A 710 4.68 12.18 -19.21
CA ILE A 710 3.50 12.86 -18.64
C ILE A 710 3.87 14.27 -18.17
N ALA A 711 4.98 14.43 -17.46
CA ALA A 711 5.42 15.73 -16.96
C ALA A 711 5.72 16.72 -18.11
N LEU A 712 6.38 16.26 -19.18
CA LEU A 712 6.69 17.06 -20.36
C LEU A 712 5.41 17.53 -21.07
N VAL A 713 4.43 16.63 -21.25
CA VAL A 713 3.13 17.00 -21.82
C VAL A 713 2.42 18.02 -20.94
N ASN A 714 2.43 17.84 -19.62
CA ASN A 714 1.81 18.79 -18.69
C ASN A 714 2.47 20.17 -18.71
N ALA A 715 3.81 20.23 -18.76
CA ALA A 715 4.55 21.48 -18.87
C ALA A 715 4.22 22.21 -20.19
N GLN A 716 4.18 21.48 -21.31
CA GLN A 716 3.80 22.05 -22.61
C GLN A 716 2.36 22.58 -22.59
N LEU A 717 1.40 21.80 -22.09
CA LEU A 717 0.00 22.23 -21.97
C LEU A 717 -0.17 23.48 -21.11
N TYR A 718 0.63 23.60 -20.04
CA TYR A 718 0.60 24.77 -19.17
C TYR A 718 1.15 26.02 -19.86
N GLU A 719 2.23 25.87 -20.63
CA GLU A 719 2.82 26.96 -21.44
C GLU A 719 1.81 27.43 -22.52
N ASP A 720 1.19 26.50 -23.24
CA ASP A 720 0.17 26.78 -24.25
C ASP A 720 -1.05 27.49 -23.65
N LEU A 721 -1.52 27.01 -22.48
CA LEU A 721 -2.63 27.64 -21.75
C LEU A 721 -2.29 29.08 -21.36
N LYS A 722 -1.11 29.31 -20.80
CA LYS A 722 -0.65 30.64 -20.39
C LYS A 722 -0.56 31.61 -21.57
N GLN A 723 -0.11 31.14 -22.74
CA GLN A 723 -0.11 31.94 -23.95
C GLN A 723 -1.53 32.27 -24.43
N SER A 724 -2.44 31.29 -24.41
CA SER A 724 -3.85 31.50 -24.77
C SER A 724 -4.54 32.50 -23.85
N GLU A 725 -4.31 32.45 -22.55
CA GLU A 725 -4.87 33.42 -21.58
C GLU A 725 -4.35 34.84 -21.84
N LEU A 726 -3.06 34.99 -22.14
CA LEU A 726 -2.48 36.28 -22.49
C LEU A 726 -3.13 36.85 -23.76
N LEU A 727 -3.34 36.01 -24.78
CA LEU A 727 -4.01 36.41 -26.03
C LEU A 727 -5.48 36.78 -25.80
N ALA A 728 -6.20 36.02 -24.99
CA ALA A 728 -7.59 36.30 -24.63
C ALA A 728 -7.74 37.64 -23.88
N THR A 729 -6.83 37.91 -22.95
CA THR A 729 -6.79 39.17 -22.19
C THR A 729 -6.54 40.36 -23.10
N LYS A 730 -5.56 40.26 -24.03
CA LYS A 730 -5.30 41.28 -25.06
C LYS A 730 -6.53 41.50 -25.98
N SER A 731 -7.21 40.43 -26.37
CA SER A 731 -8.41 40.52 -27.21
C SER A 731 -9.58 41.22 -26.49
N LYS A 732 -9.81 40.92 -25.20
CA LYS A 732 -10.82 41.59 -24.37
C LYS A 732 -10.54 43.09 -24.26
N HIS A 733 -9.26 43.48 -24.09
CA HIS A 733 -8.84 44.87 -24.06
C HIS A 733 -9.14 45.60 -25.37
N LEU A 734 -8.75 45.02 -26.51
CA LEU A 734 -9.02 45.60 -27.83
C LEU A 734 -10.52 45.79 -28.09
N ARG A 735 -11.35 44.84 -27.65
CA ARG A 735 -12.81 44.96 -27.77
C ARG A 735 -13.36 46.14 -26.97
N SER A 736 -12.93 46.33 -25.72
CA SER A 736 -13.37 47.47 -24.90
C SER A 736 -13.01 48.82 -25.53
N LEU A 737 -11.78 48.95 -26.07
CA LEU A 737 -11.35 50.14 -26.80
C LEU A 737 -12.19 50.38 -28.06
N MET A 738 -12.51 49.32 -28.82
CA MET A 738 -13.34 49.44 -30.03
C MET A 738 -14.77 49.93 -29.72
N THR A 739 -15.37 49.51 -28.60
CA THR A 739 -16.68 50.02 -28.15
C THR A 739 -16.66 51.51 -27.78
N MET A 740 -15.55 52.02 -27.22
CA MET A 740 -15.42 53.43 -26.82
C MET A 740 -15.00 54.37 -27.97
N ALA A 741 -14.40 53.83 -29.03
CA ALA A 741 -13.89 54.59 -30.18
C ALA A 741 -14.97 55.42 -30.90
N GLY A 742 -16.22 54.93 -30.94
CA GLY A 742 -17.34 55.65 -31.53
C GLY A 742 -17.68 56.96 -30.78
N GLY A 743 -17.66 56.93 -29.46
CA GLY A 743 -17.89 58.10 -28.61
C GLY A 743 -16.77 59.13 -28.73
N PHE A 744 -15.50 58.68 -28.71
CA PHE A 744 -14.35 59.56 -28.92
C PHE A 744 -14.37 60.26 -30.27
N ALA A 745 -14.73 59.55 -31.34
CA ALA A 745 -14.83 60.14 -32.68
C ALA A 745 -15.91 61.22 -32.76
N HIS A 746 -17.04 61.03 -32.07
CA HIS A 746 -18.10 62.02 -32.00
C HIS A 746 -17.69 63.24 -31.18
N GLU A 747 -17.03 63.06 -30.03
CA GLU A 747 -16.60 64.17 -29.19
C GLU A 747 -15.45 64.99 -29.75
N ILE A 748 -14.57 64.40 -30.59
CA ILE A 748 -13.53 65.15 -31.31
C ILE A 748 -14.15 65.90 -32.51
N ARG A 749 -15.15 65.31 -33.18
CA ARG A 749 -15.81 65.92 -34.34
C ARG A 749 -16.54 67.22 -33.96
N ASN A 750 -17.12 67.28 -32.77
CA ASN A 750 -17.88 68.44 -32.30
C ASN A 750 -17.04 69.74 -32.21
N PRO A 751 -15.93 69.82 -31.45
CA PRO A 751 -15.07 71.00 -31.41
C PRO A 751 -14.43 71.29 -32.77
N LEU A 752 -14.06 70.27 -33.56
CA LEU A 752 -13.55 70.49 -34.93
C LEU A 752 -14.59 71.17 -35.84
N THR A 753 -15.87 70.81 -35.69
CA THR A 753 -16.96 71.42 -36.45
C THR A 753 -17.21 72.87 -36.00
N SER A 754 -17.12 73.13 -34.70
CA SER A 754 -17.17 74.48 -34.12
C SER A 754 -16.03 75.36 -34.66
N ILE A 755 -14.78 74.92 -34.52
CA ILE A 755 -13.59 75.61 -35.04
C ILE A 755 -13.73 75.90 -36.53
N LYS A 756 -14.15 74.92 -37.33
CA LYS A 756 -14.35 75.08 -38.78
C LYS A 756 -15.41 76.15 -39.10
N THR A 757 -16.52 76.16 -38.37
CA THR A 757 -17.61 77.13 -38.57
C THR A 757 -17.16 78.54 -38.24
N PHE A 758 -16.47 78.73 -37.11
CA PHE A 758 -15.89 80.00 -36.71
C PHE A 758 -14.85 80.50 -37.72
N LEU A 759 -13.98 79.61 -38.24
CA LEU A 759 -12.98 79.96 -39.25
C LEU A 759 -13.64 80.39 -40.58
N GLN A 760 -14.73 79.73 -40.98
CA GLN A 760 -15.49 80.11 -42.18
C GLN A 760 -16.17 81.48 -42.04
N LEU A 761 -16.62 81.83 -40.83
CA LEU A 761 -17.27 83.11 -40.54
C LEU A 761 -16.27 84.27 -40.38
N MET A 762 -15.01 83.98 -40.03
CA MET A 762 -13.94 84.99 -39.89
C MET A 762 -13.79 85.83 -41.16
N GLY A 763 -13.78 85.20 -42.34
CA GLY A 763 -13.63 85.93 -43.61
C GLY A 763 -14.77 86.93 -43.90
N LYS A 764 -15.95 86.74 -43.28
CA LYS A 764 -17.14 87.58 -43.45
C LYS A 764 -17.33 88.62 -42.34
N ARG A 765 -16.70 88.43 -41.17
CA ARG A 765 -16.89 89.27 -39.96
C ARG A 765 -15.56 89.72 -39.32
N LYS A 766 -14.49 89.80 -40.09
CA LYS A 766 -13.14 90.16 -39.60
C LYS A 766 -13.05 91.55 -38.96
N ASP A 767 -13.92 92.47 -39.39
CA ASP A 767 -13.93 93.87 -38.93
C ASP A 767 -14.89 94.08 -37.74
N ASP A 768 -15.50 93.01 -37.22
CA ASP A 768 -16.37 93.00 -36.03
C ASP A 768 -15.52 92.61 -34.80
N PRO A 769 -15.16 93.58 -33.92
CA PRO A 769 -14.22 93.35 -32.82
C PRO A 769 -14.77 92.37 -31.78
N GLU A 770 -16.08 92.40 -31.52
CA GLU A 770 -16.73 91.48 -30.58
C GLU A 770 -16.73 90.06 -31.13
N PHE A 771 -17.01 89.89 -32.43
CA PHE A 771 -16.92 88.59 -33.08
C PHE A 771 -15.51 88.04 -33.05
N MET A 772 -14.48 88.84 -33.34
CA MET A 772 -13.09 88.40 -33.33
C MET A 772 -12.60 88.02 -31.93
N GLN A 773 -13.01 88.78 -30.90
CA GLN A 773 -12.67 88.45 -29.52
C GLN A 773 -13.34 87.14 -29.06
N ARG A 774 -14.59 86.92 -29.48
CA ARG A 774 -15.30 85.65 -29.24
C ARG A 774 -14.70 84.50 -30.03
N PHE A 775 -14.31 84.72 -31.29
CA PHE A 775 -13.66 83.74 -32.16
C PHE A 775 -12.38 83.19 -31.50
N VAL A 776 -11.47 84.07 -31.07
CA VAL A 776 -10.19 83.65 -30.45
C VAL A 776 -10.45 82.87 -29.17
N ARG A 777 -11.42 83.30 -28.35
CA ARG A 777 -11.78 82.62 -27.10
C ARG A 777 -12.33 81.22 -27.34
N THR A 778 -13.28 81.07 -28.28
CA THR A 778 -13.93 79.78 -28.56
C THR A 778 -12.97 78.80 -29.23
N VAL A 779 -12.20 79.23 -30.24
CA VAL A 779 -11.24 78.33 -30.92
C VAL A 779 -10.15 77.84 -29.98
N ASN A 780 -9.57 78.71 -29.13
CA ASN A 780 -8.59 78.27 -28.14
C ASN A 780 -9.20 77.31 -27.11
N GLY A 781 -10.45 77.54 -26.69
CA GLY A 781 -11.18 76.63 -25.80
C GLY A 781 -11.37 75.24 -26.41
N ASP A 782 -11.78 75.17 -27.68
CA ASP A 782 -12.01 73.93 -28.42
C ASP A 782 -10.70 73.15 -28.68
N ILE A 783 -9.58 73.83 -28.93
CA ILE A 783 -8.26 73.19 -29.07
C ILE A 783 -7.83 72.55 -27.75
N LEU A 784 -7.91 73.29 -26.64
CA LEU A 784 -7.57 72.78 -25.30
C LEU A 784 -8.51 71.63 -24.88
N ARG A 785 -9.74 71.59 -25.39
CA ARG A 785 -10.68 70.49 -25.18
C ARG A 785 -10.21 69.22 -25.92
N ILE A 786 -9.79 69.34 -27.17
CA ILE A 786 -9.26 68.22 -27.96
C ILE A 786 -7.99 67.66 -27.32
N GLU A 787 -7.06 68.51 -26.87
CA GLU A 787 -5.83 68.06 -26.19
C GLU A 787 -6.12 67.26 -24.92
N ARG A 788 -7.09 67.71 -24.11
CA ARG A 788 -7.55 67.00 -22.92
C ARG A 788 -8.19 65.65 -23.26
N LEU A 789 -9.08 65.59 -24.27
CA LEU A 789 -9.69 64.34 -24.72
C LEU A 789 -8.64 63.31 -25.17
N ILE A 790 -7.60 63.75 -25.88
CA ILE A 790 -6.50 62.88 -26.29
C ILE A 790 -5.73 62.35 -25.07
N LEU A 791 -5.44 63.20 -24.09
CA LEU A 791 -4.76 62.80 -22.85
C LEU A 791 -5.60 61.83 -22.02
N ASP A 792 -6.92 62.04 -21.92
CA ASP A 792 -7.84 61.15 -21.21
C ASP A 792 -7.92 59.76 -21.88
N ILE A 793 -7.93 59.71 -23.22
CA ILE A 793 -7.86 58.46 -23.99
C ILE A 793 -6.54 57.73 -23.70
N LEU A 794 -5.40 58.44 -23.76
CA LEU A 794 -4.09 57.85 -23.51
C LEU A 794 -3.94 57.38 -22.05
N ASN A 795 -4.47 58.12 -21.08
CA ASN A 795 -4.43 57.75 -19.67
C ASN A 795 -5.34 56.55 -19.35
N SER A 796 -6.50 56.42 -20.00
CA SER A 796 -7.37 55.24 -19.87
C SER A 796 -6.68 53.93 -20.28
N SER A 797 -5.68 54.01 -21.18
CA SER A 797 -4.90 52.86 -21.63
C SER A 797 -3.75 52.46 -20.69
N LYS A 798 -3.30 53.37 -19.80
CA LYS A 798 -2.04 53.25 -19.06
C LYS A 798 -2.18 52.63 -17.65
N TYR A 799 -3.38 52.64 -17.07
CA TYR A 799 -3.62 52.29 -15.66
C TYR A 799 -4.59 51.10 -15.43
N MET A 800 -4.54 50.05 -16.25
CA MET A 800 -5.53 48.96 -16.12
C MET A 800 -5.17 47.81 -15.17
N ASN A 801 -3.91 47.71 -14.73
CA ASN A 801 -3.53 46.74 -13.70
C ASN A 801 -3.24 47.50 -12.38
N PRO A 802 -4.17 47.52 -11.41
CA PRO A 802 -3.96 48.18 -10.14
C PRO A 802 -2.76 47.57 -9.41
N ILE A 803 -1.87 48.43 -8.90
CA ILE A 803 -0.74 48.02 -8.06
C ILE A 803 -1.18 48.13 -6.61
N PHE A 804 -1.82 47.06 -6.11
CA PHE A 804 -2.30 47.02 -4.74
C PHE A 804 -1.17 47.10 -3.71
N ARG A 805 -1.27 48.06 -2.81
CA ARG A 805 -0.43 48.20 -1.61
C ARG A 805 -1.31 48.42 -0.39
N GLU A 806 -0.79 48.08 0.77
CA GLU A 806 -1.45 48.37 2.02
C GLU A 806 -1.31 49.86 2.33
N GLU A 807 -2.41 50.60 2.24
CA GLU A 807 -2.45 52.06 2.33
C GLU A 807 -3.47 52.52 3.38
N ASN A 808 -3.26 53.74 3.91
CA ASN A 808 -4.21 54.39 4.82
C ASN A 808 -5.14 55.30 4.02
N ILE A 809 -6.42 54.94 3.93
CA ILE A 809 -7.43 55.70 3.18
C ILE A 809 -7.56 57.15 3.68
N ASN A 810 -7.52 57.39 5.00
CA ASN A 810 -7.61 58.75 5.52
C ASN A 810 -6.43 59.62 5.05
N ALA A 811 -5.23 59.06 4.91
CA ALA A 811 -4.07 59.80 4.39
C ALA A 811 -4.28 60.24 2.94
N ILE A 812 -4.88 59.38 2.12
CA ILE A 812 -5.24 59.69 0.72
C ILE A 812 -6.33 60.76 0.68
N VAL A 813 -7.40 60.61 1.49
CA VAL A 813 -8.50 61.59 1.58
C VAL A 813 -8.00 62.96 2.00
N THR A 814 -7.17 63.04 3.04
CA THR A 814 -6.58 64.31 3.51
C THR A 814 -5.76 64.99 2.41
N SER A 815 -4.97 64.22 1.66
CA SER A 815 -4.18 64.76 0.54
C SER A 815 -5.06 65.34 -0.57
N CYS A 816 -6.18 64.67 -0.88
CA CYS A 816 -7.14 65.14 -1.88
C CYS A 816 -7.91 66.38 -1.40
N LEU A 817 -8.27 66.43 -0.12
CA LEU A 817 -8.94 67.58 0.50
C LEU A 817 -8.07 68.84 0.45
N HIS A 818 -6.76 68.73 0.73
CA HIS A 818 -5.83 69.85 0.59
C HIS A 818 -5.80 70.42 -0.83
N TYR A 819 -5.84 69.56 -1.84
CA TYR A 819 -5.91 70.00 -3.24
C TYR A 819 -7.25 70.67 -3.57
N ALA A 820 -8.36 70.10 -3.12
CA ALA A 820 -9.70 70.63 -3.35
C ALA A 820 -9.96 71.97 -2.63
N GLN A 821 -9.32 72.18 -1.48
CA GLN A 821 -9.51 73.35 -0.63
C GLN A 821 -9.16 74.67 -1.34
N VAL A 822 -8.07 74.71 -2.09
CA VAL A 822 -7.65 75.90 -2.85
C VAL A 822 -8.74 76.34 -3.85
N LYS A 823 -9.37 75.38 -4.53
CA LYS A 823 -10.44 75.65 -5.51
C LYS A 823 -11.77 75.99 -4.83
N ALA A 824 -12.06 75.36 -3.69
CA ALA A 824 -13.27 75.63 -2.90
C ALA A 824 -13.27 77.03 -2.26
N GLU A 825 -12.14 77.47 -1.71
CA GLU A 825 -11.98 78.80 -1.10
C GLU A 825 -12.18 79.93 -2.10
N ALA A 826 -11.65 79.78 -3.33
CA ALA A 826 -11.86 80.71 -4.43
C ALA A 826 -13.34 80.88 -4.81
N GLN A 827 -14.21 79.96 -4.39
CA GLN A 827 -15.65 79.95 -4.67
C GLN A 827 -16.52 80.09 -3.41
N ALA A 828 -15.93 80.47 -2.27
CA ALA A 828 -16.63 80.62 -0.98
C ALA A 828 -17.35 79.34 -0.49
N ILE A 829 -16.79 78.16 -0.79
CA ILE A 829 -17.30 76.85 -0.34
C ILE A 829 -16.57 76.42 0.94
N GLN A 830 -17.32 76.11 1.99
CA GLN A 830 -16.77 75.61 3.24
C GLN A 830 -16.52 74.10 3.16
N VAL A 831 -15.25 73.69 3.26
CA VAL A 831 -14.85 72.27 3.31
C VAL A 831 -14.81 71.80 4.75
N GLN A 832 -15.54 70.73 5.06
CA GLN A 832 -15.58 70.07 6.36
C GLN A 832 -15.21 68.59 6.21
N ALA A 833 -14.40 68.08 7.14
CA ALA A 833 -13.98 66.68 7.14
C ALA A 833 -14.23 66.05 8.51
N ALA A 834 -14.92 64.91 8.54
CA ALA A 834 -15.13 64.09 9.72
C ALA A 834 -14.55 62.69 9.46
N LEU A 835 -13.22 62.58 9.57
CA LEU A 835 -12.48 61.35 9.30
C LEU A 835 -12.36 60.51 10.57
N ARG A 836 -12.73 59.24 10.49
CA ARG A 836 -12.72 58.31 11.61
C ARG A 836 -11.31 57.77 11.88
N GLU A 837 -10.83 57.83 13.12
CA GLU A 837 -9.45 57.44 13.47
C GLU A 837 -9.20 55.92 13.45
N ASP A 838 -10.22 55.08 13.71
CA ASP A 838 -10.13 53.61 13.81
C ASP A 838 -10.40 52.84 12.49
N LEU A 839 -9.91 53.36 11.36
CA LEU A 839 -10.01 52.66 10.08
C LEU A 839 -8.87 51.62 9.89
N PRO A 840 -9.17 50.43 9.35
CA PRO A 840 -8.13 49.47 8.99
C PRO A 840 -7.30 49.96 7.80
N THR A 841 -6.07 49.50 7.69
CA THR A 841 -5.28 49.61 6.44
C THR A 841 -5.92 48.76 5.34
N THR A 842 -5.89 49.23 4.10
CA THR A 842 -6.57 48.56 2.98
C THR A 842 -5.66 48.34 1.80
N TRP A 843 -5.83 47.20 1.12
CA TRP A 843 -5.12 46.89 -0.13
C TRP A 843 -5.74 47.65 -1.29
N VAL A 844 -5.16 48.79 -1.68
CA VAL A 844 -5.63 49.65 -2.78
C VAL A 844 -4.45 50.18 -3.62
N ASP A 845 -4.74 50.65 -4.83
CA ASP A 845 -3.80 51.46 -5.61
C ASP A 845 -4.01 52.94 -5.25
N SER A 846 -3.05 53.53 -4.52
CA SER A 846 -3.18 54.89 -4.01
C SER A 846 -3.37 55.94 -5.11
N GLN A 847 -2.75 55.77 -6.29
CA GLN A 847 -2.91 56.71 -7.40
C GLN A 847 -4.31 56.66 -8.00
N GLN A 848 -4.87 55.46 -8.16
CA GLN A 848 -6.22 55.29 -8.70
C GLN A 848 -7.29 55.79 -7.72
N ILE A 849 -7.13 55.53 -6.41
CA ILE A 849 -8.06 56.05 -5.40
C ILE A 849 -7.95 57.59 -5.28
N THR A 850 -6.76 58.17 -5.40
CA THR A 850 -6.62 59.64 -5.54
C THR A 850 -7.41 60.17 -6.73
N GLN A 851 -7.33 59.52 -7.90
CA GLN A 851 -8.09 59.93 -9.08
C GLN A 851 -9.61 59.90 -8.83
N VAL A 852 -10.11 58.85 -8.18
CA VAL A 852 -11.53 58.73 -7.80
C VAL A 852 -11.96 59.93 -6.94
N LEU A 853 -11.22 60.20 -5.87
CA LEU A 853 -11.56 61.23 -4.91
C LEU A 853 -11.49 62.63 -5.54
N ILE A 854 -10.45 62.93 -6.32
CA ILE A 854 -10.33 64.21 -7.02
C ILE A 854 -11.49 64.42 -8.00
N ASN A 855 -11.89 63.41 -8.78
CA ASN A 855 -13.02 63.52 -9.70
C ASN A 855 -14.32 63.85 -8.97
N ILE A 856 -14.60 63.18 -7.85
CA ILE A 856 -15.83 63.40 -7.07
C ILE A 856 -15.80 64.78 -6.38
N LEU A 857 -14.68 65.15 -5.75
CA LEU A 857 -14.54 66.43 -5.04
C LEU A 857 -14.66 67.64 -5.99
N LEU A 858 -14.05 67.55 -7.18
CA LEU A 858 -14.16 68.61 -8.19
C LEU A 858 -15.57 68.71 -8.76
N ASN A 859 -16.25 67.58 -8.98
CA ASN A 859 -17.66 67.57 -9.40
C ASN A 859 -18.57 68.22 -8.35
N ALA A 860 -18.34 67.95 -7.07
CA ALA A 860 -19.07 68.54 -5.97
C ALA A 860 -18.87 70.07 -5.89
N ILE A 861 -17.62 70.55 -5.99
CA ILE A 861 -17.29 71.99 -6.02
C ILE A 861 -18.02 72.68 -7.18
N GLU A 862 -17.97 72.10 -8.38
CA GLU A 862 -18.60 72.66 -9.58
C GLU A 862 -20.13 72.66 -9.55
N ALA A 863 -20.75 71.76 -8.77
CA ALA A 863 -22.20 71.73 -8.55
C ALA A 863 -22.69 72.86 -7.64
N MET A 864 -21.81 73.48 -6.85
CA MET A 864 -22.12 74.58 -5.93
C MET A 864 -21.88 75.97 -6.52
N THR A 865 -21.27 76.09 -7.70
CA THR A 865 -20.96 77.39 -8.33
C THR A 865 -22.14 77.95 -9.17
N PRO A 866 -22.47 79.27 -9.12
CA PRO A 866 -21.90 80.32 -8.29
C PRO A 866 -22.72 80.55 -7.01
N GLY A 867 -22.23 80.10 -5.86
CA GLY A 867 -22.87 80.34 -4.57
C GLY A 867 -22.06 79.78 -3.40
N PRO A 868 -22.25 80.30 -2.18
CA PRO A 868 -21.66 79.70 -0.99
C PRO A 868 -22.27 78.32 -0.77
N GLY A 869 -21.44 77.34 -0.46
CA GLY A 869 -21.86 75.96 -0.27
C GLY A 869 -21.04 75.26 0.80
N ARG A 870 -21.43 74.04 1.16
CA ARG A 870 -20.72 73.19 2.11
C ARG A 870 -20.38 71.85 1.46
N LEU A 871 -19.09 71.51 1.48
CA LEU A 871 -18.58 70.20 1.10
C LEU A 871 -18.22 69.42 2.36
N LEU A 872 -18.90 68.31 2.62
CA LEU A 872 -18.66 67.45 3.78
C LEU A 872 -18.08 66.10 3.31
N VAL A 873 -16.92 65.71 3.85
CA VAL A 873 -16.33 64.39 3.61
C VAL A 873 -16.24 63.60 4.90
N GLN A 874 -16.80 62.38 4.91
CA GLN A 874 -16.84 61.50 6.08
C GLN A 874 -16.27 60.13 5.74
N THR A 875 -15.65 59.48 6.72
CA THR A 875 -15.22 58.08 6.58
C THR A 875 -15.83 57.21 7.65
N HIS A 876 -16.32 56.04 7.25
CA HIS A 876 -16.97 55.07 8.13
C HIS A 876 -16.35 53.69 7.96
N ARG A 877 -16.31 52.93 9.06
CA ARG A 877 -16.00 51.51 9.06
C ARG A 877 -17.30 50.72 9.03
N LEU A 878 -17.40 49.80 8.08
CA LEU A 878 -18.53 48.88 7.95
C LEU A 878 -18.05 47.42 8.10
N VAL A 879 -18.94 46.54 8.52
CA VAL A 879 -18.70 45.09 8.50
C VAL A 879 -19.84 44.45 7.72
N LYS A 880 -19.53 43.82 6.58
CA LYS A 880 -20.48 43.10 5.73
C LYS A 880 -20.01 41.67 5.58
N GLU A 881 -20.88 40.69 5.84
CA GLU A 881 -20.58 39.26 5.63
C GLU A 881 -19.28 38.76 6.31
N ASN A 882 -18.98 39.25 7.52
CA ASN A 882 -17.72 39.02 8.27
C ASN A 882 -16.44 39.63 7.63
N GLU A 883 -16.58 40.51 6.64
CA GLU A 883 -15.47 41.28 6.06
C GLU A 883 -15.53 42.74 6.50
N SER A 884 -14.36 43.35 6.75
CA SER A 884 -14.26 44.78 7.08
C SER A 884 -14.29 45.60 5.79
N TRP A 885 -15.10 46.65 5.77
CA TRP A 885 -15.26 47.57 4.64
C TRP A 885 -14.99 49.00 5.11
N ILE A 886 -14.52 49.84 4.19
CA ILE A 886 -14.39 51.29 4.38
C ILE A 886 -15.38 51.97 3.46
N GLN A 887 -16.12 52.92 4.03
CA GLN A 887 -17.02 53.79 3.31
C GLN A 887 -16.48 55.22 3.37
N ILE A 888 -16.43 55.87 2.21
CA ILE A 888 -16.10 57.29 2.06
C ILE A 888 -17.35 57.99 1.52
N GLU A 889 -17.85 58.95 2.26
CA GLU A 889 -19.04 59.73 1.91
C GLU A 889 -18.61 61.16 1.55
N VAL A 890 -19.04 61.64 0.38
CA VAL A 890 -18.81 63.02 -0.08
C VAL A 890 -20.17 63.67 -0.35
N THR A 891 -20.53 64.66 0.46
CA THR A 891 -21.81 65.35 0.41
C THR A 891 -21.62 66.82 0.09
N ASP A 892 -22.30 67.30 -0.96
CA ASP A 892 -22.35 68.71 -1.35
C ASP A 892 -23.74 69.32 -1.12
N THR A 893 -23.80 70.64 -1.06
CA THR A 893 -25.06 71.41 -0.99
C THR A 893 -25.36 72.12 -2.31
N GLY A 894 -24.95 71.53 -3.44
CA GLY A 894 -25.10 72.10 -4.78
C GLY A 894 -26.51 71.94 -5.35
N CYS A 895 -26.63 72.12 -6.66
CA CYS A 895 -27.92 72.04 -7.36
C CYS A 895 -28.57 70.65 -7.36
N GLY A 896 -27.85 69.61 -6.92
CA GLY A 896 -28.28 68.22 -6.99
C GLY A 896 -28.38 67.68 -8.43
N ILE A 897 -28.75 66.41 -8.54
CA ILE A 897 -28.91 65.65 -9.78
C ILE A 897 -30.41 65.37 -9.97
N LYS A 898 -30.92 65.50 -11.18
CA LYS A 898 -32.33 65.20 -11.48
C LYS A 898 -32.56 63.69 -11.39
N PRO A 899 -33.74 63.22 -10.93
CA PRO A 899 -34.05 61.79 -10.85
C PRO A 899 -33.89 61.05 -12.19
N GLU A 900 -34.21 61.73 -13.29
CA GLU A 900 -34.07 61.20 -14.66
C GLU A 900 -32.61 60.96 -15.07
N ASP A 901 -31.67 61.73 -14.51
CA ASP A 901 -30.25 61.67 -14.87
C ASP A 901 -29.46 60.67 -14.00
N LEU A 902 -30.01 60.25 -12.84
CA LEU A 902 -29.30 59.43 -11.85
C LEU A 902 -28.83 58.07 -12.40
N ASP A 903 -29.63 57.43 -13.26
CA ASP A 903 -29.29 56.14 -13.86
C ASP A 903 -28.21 56.25 -14.95
N HIS A 904 -27.92 57.48 -15.41
CA HIS A 904 -27.02 57.75 -16.55
C HIS A 904 -25.71 58.43 -16.16
N ILE A 905 -25.54 58.89 -14.90
CA ILE A 905 -24.35 59.66 -14.49
C ILE A 905 -23.02 58.91 -14.61
N PHE A 906 -23.05 57.58 -14.66
CA PHE A 906 -21.86 56.73 -14.85
C PHE A 906 -21.67 56.29 -16.30
N ASP A 907 -22.64 56.53 -17.19
CA ASP A 907 -22.54 56.21 -18.60
C ASP A 907 -21.42 57.04 -19.25
N PRO A 908 -20.53 56.42 -20.06
CA PRO A 908 -19.48 57.14 -20.74
C PRO A 908 -20.03 58.31 -21.55
N PHE A 909 -19.39 59.48 -21.43
CA PHE A 909 -19.73 60.72 -22.15
C PHE A 909 -21.05 61.38 -21.73
N PHE A 910 -21.73 60.86 -20.71
CA PHE A 910 -22.90 61.54 -20.16
C PHE A 910 -22.47 62.78 -19.38
N THR A 911 -23.01 63.95 -19.74
CA THR A 911 -22.77 65.19 -19.00
C THR A 911 -23.93 66.17 -19.14
N THR A 912 -24.24 66.88 -18.06
CA THR A 912 -25.25 67.94 -18.02
C THR A 912 -24.64 69.34 -18.22
N LYS A 913 -23.31 69.42 -18.44
CA LYS A 913 -22.52 70.67 -18.44
C LYS A 913 -22.30 71.30 -19.84
N HIS A 914 -23.10 70.95 -20.85
CA HIS A 914 -22.90 71.34 -22.25
C HIS A 914 -22.99 72.87 -22.55
N ASN A 915 -23.53 73.70 -21.64
CA ASN A 915 -23.86 75.11 -21.92
C ASN A 915 -23.17 76.15 -20.98
N ARG A 916 -22.16 75.77 -20.17
CA ARG A 916 -21.47 76.72 -19.26
C ARG A 916 -20.20 77.27 -19.93
N GLN A 917 -20.10 78.60 -20.03
CA GLN A 917 -19.07 79.32 -20.81
C GLN A 917 -17.60 79.12 -20.36
N GLU A 918 -17.35 78.52 -19.19
CA GLU A 918 -15.98 78.38 -18.67
C GLU A 918 -15.47 76.93 -18.65
N TRP A 919 -16.34 75.90 -18.63
CA TRP A 919 -15.92 74.49 -18.54
C TRP A 919 -16.99 73.53 -19.14
N GLU A 920 -16.76 72.98 -20.32
CA GLU A 920 -17.53 71.84 -20.84
C GLU A 920 -16.96 70.52 -20.28
N GLY A 921 -17.77 69.76 -19.54
CA GLY A 921 -17.36 68.46 -19.00
C GLY A 921 -17.22 67.40 -20.10
N THR A 922 -16.21 66.53 -20.01
CA THR A 922 -16.00 65.41 -20.95
C THR A 922 -16.90 64.21 -20.69
N GLY A 923 -17.66 64.20 -19.59
CA GLY A 923 -18.52 63.06 -19.21
C GLY A 923 -17.78 61.77 -18.86
N LEU A 924 -16.44 61.79 -18.80
CA LEU A 924 -15.62 60.60 -18.52
C LEU A 924 -15.27 60.42 -17.04
N GLY A 925 -15.35 61.49 -16.24
CA GLY A 925 -14.85 61.51 -14.86
C GLY A 925 -15.54 60.49 -13.94
N LEU A 926 -16.86 60.36 -14.01
CA LEU A 926 -17.63 59.42 -13.19
C LEU A 926 -17.59 57.99 -13.73
N THR A 927 -17.49 57.80 -15.05
CA THR A 927 -17.26 56.48 -15.66
C THR A 927 -15.93 55.87 -15.20
N VAL A 928 -14.87 56.69 -15.14
CA VAL A 928 -13.56 56.27 -14.62
C VAL A 928 -13.64 55.92 -13.14
N VAL A 929 -14.43 56.67 -12.36
CA VAL A 929 -14.70 56.39 -10.94
C VAL A 929 -15.34 55.01 -10.76
N ASP A 930 -16.42 54.69 -11.48
CA ASP A 930 -17.10 53.39 -11.39
C ASP A 930 -16.16 52.25 -11.77
N GLN A 931 -15.38 52.42 -12.85
CA GLN A 931 -14.43 51.41 -13.30
C GLN A 931 -13.34 51.12 -12.23
N ILE A 932 -12.72 52.16 -11.67
CA ILE A 932 -11.66 52.00 -10.66
C ILE A 932 -12.24 51.31 -9.41
N ILE A 933 -13.40 51.75 -8.92
CA ILE A 933 -14.00 51.19 -7.71
C ILE A 933 -14.38 49.72 -7.88
N ARG A 934 -14.93 49.34 -9.05
CA ARG A 934 -15.18 47.92 -9.37
C ARG A 934 -13.90 47.09 -9.44
N GLN A 935 -12.81 47.63 -9.98
CA GLN A 935 -11.51 46.95 -10.02
C GLN A 935 -10.92 46.72 -8.61
N HIS A 936 -11.30 47.54 -7.64
CA HIS A 936 -10.94 47.39 -6.22
C HIS A 936 -11.94 46.52 -5.43
N GLY A 937 -12.87 45.82 -6.12
CA GLY A 937 -13.90 44.98 -5.49
C GLY A 937 -14.95 45.76 -4.72
N GLY A 938 -15.02 47.07 -4.92
CA GLY A 938 -15.98 47.98 -4.28
C GLY A 938 -17.15 48.35 -5.17
N TYR A 939 -18.01 49.23 -4.67
CA TYR A 939 -19.12 49.81 -5.41
C TYR A 939 -19.41 51.24 -4.94
N ILE A 940 -20.05 52.04 -5.78
CA ILE A 940 -20.42 53.43 -5.49
C ILE A 940 -21.95 53.58 -5.51
N GLU A 941 -22.49 54.31 -4.56
CA GLU A 941 -23.91 54.67 -4.47
C GLU A 941 -24.05 56.19 -4.51
N VAL A 942 -25.15 56.69 -5.08
CA VAL A 942 -25.42 58.12 -5.17
C VAL A 942 -26.85 58.39 -4.71
N SER A 943 -27.00 59.38 -3.85
CA SER A 943 -28.29 59.91 -3.42
C SER A 943 -28.30 61.41 -3.69
N SER A 944 -29.33 61.93 -4.36
CA SER A 944 -29.43 63.36 -4.64
C SER A 944 -30.88 63.79 -4.77
N HIS A 945 -31.17 65.00 -4.31
CA HIS A 945 -32.45 65.67 -4.50
C HIS A 945 -32.18 67.02 -5.17
N THR A 946 -33.00 67.38 -6.15
CA THR A 946 -32.85 68.65 -6.89
C THR A 946 -32.91 69.83 -5.92
N GLU A 947 -31.95 70.76 -6.05
CA GLU A 947 -31.73 71.93 -5.18
C GLU A 947 -31.37 71.64 -3.70
N GLN A 948 -31.07 70.39 -3.36
CA GLN A 948 -30.66 69.99 -2.00
C GLN A 948 -29.28 69.32 -1.95
N GLY A 949 -28.54 69.31 -3.06
CA GLY A 949 -27.20 68.72 -3.17
C GLY A 949 -27.17 67.23 -3.53
N ALA A 950 -25.97 66.67 -3.54
CA ALA A 950 -25.73 65.25 -3.82
C ALA A 950 -24.77 64.62 -2.80
N THR A 951 -24.97 63.32 -2.56
CA THR A 951 -24.13 62.49 -1.70
C THR A 951 -23.62 61.30 -2.51
N PHE A 952 -22.31 61.20 -2.64
CA PHE A 952 -21.61 60.06 -3.24
C PHE A 952 -21.02 59.19 -2.13
N VAL A 953 -21.35 57.90 -2.15
CA VAL A 953 -20.94 56.93 -1.13
C VAL A 953 -20.09 55.84 -1.79
N ILE A 954 -18.79 55.85 -1.50
CA ILE A 954 -17.80 54.93 -2.06
C ILE A 954 -17.52 53.82 -1.05
N ASN A 955 -17.76 52.57 -1.41
CA ASN A 955 -17.59 51.42 -0.51
C ASN A 955 -16.48 50.50 -1.03
N ILE A 956 -15.44 50.26 -0.22
CA ILE A 956 -14.26 49.46 -0.59
C ILE A 956 -14.00 48.38 0.48
N PRO A 957 -13.78 47.10 0.11
CA PRO A 957 -13.40 46.05 1.06
C PRO A 957 -11.95 46.24 1.56
N ALA A 958 -11.68 45.93 2.83
CA ALA A 958 -10.35 46.13 3.43
C ALA A 958 -9.27 45.19 2.85
N ASP A 959 -9.65 44.01 2.34
CA ASP A 959 -8.76 43.10 1.61
C ASP A 959 -9.34 42.82 0.21
N ALA A 960 -9.20 43.78 -0.70
CA ALA A 960 -9.67 43.70 -2.09
C ALA A 960 -9.15 42.49 -2.89
N ARG A 961 -8.14 41.77 -2.38
CA ARG A 961 -7.59 40.55 -3.01
C ARG A 961 -8.49 39.32 -2.83
N ARG A 962 -9.35 39.29 -1.81
CA ARG A 962 -10.24 38.15 -1.52
C ARG A 962 -11.55 38.17 -2.30
N THR A 963 -11.98 39.35 -2.77
CA THR A 963 -13.31 39.57 -3.35
C THR A 963 -13.37 39.53 -4.88
N ILE A 964 -12.25 39.31 -5.58
CA ILE A 964 -12.28 39.00 -7.02
C ILE A 964 -12.76 37.55 -7.19
N PRO A 965 -13.92 37.28 -7.83
CA PRO A 965 -14.32 35.91 -8.11
C PRO A 965 -13.30 35.29 -9.05
N ALA A 966 -12.73 34.14 -8.68
CA ALA A 966 -12.07 33.26 -9.63
C ALA A 966 -13.02 33.00 -10.82
N PRO A 967 -12.52 32.90 -12.07
CA PRO A 967 -13.38 32.66 -13.23
C PRO A 967 -14.23 31.40 -12.96
N SER A 968 -15.54 31.58 -12.97
CA SER A 968 -16.51 30.61 -12.47
C SER A 968 -16.50 29.33 -13.30
N GLN A 969 -15.93 28.27 -12.73
CA GLN A 969 -16.32 26.90 -13.01
C GLN A 969 -17.72 26.64 -12.45
N SER A 970 -18.79 27.10 -13.13
CA SER A 970 -20.15 26.69 -12.79
C SER A 970 -21.15 26.77 -13.95
N ILE A 971 -20.80 26.17 -15.09
CA ILE A 971 -21.80 25.63 -16.03
C ILE A 971 -21.83 24.10 -15.87
N ARG A 972 -22.35 23.64 -14.74
CA ARG A 972 -22.76 22.24 -14.54
C ARG A 972 -23.76 22.18 -13.39
N ASN A 973 -24.98 22.68 -13.64
CA ASN A 973 -26.25 22.22 -13.06
C ASN A 973 -27.37 23.24 -13.35
N LYS A 974 -27.77 23.32 -14.61
CA LYS A 974 -29.02 23.96 -15.04
C LYS A 974 -29.72 23.14 -16.14
N ALA A 975 -29.78 21.82 -15.93
CA ALA A 975 -30.47 20.88 -16.83
C ALA A 975 -31.41 19.89 -16.08
N ALA A 976 -31.82 20.22 -14.86
CA ALA A 976 -32.80 19.42 -14.12
C ALA A 976 -33.74 20.34 -13.33
N ARG A 977 -34.65 21.02 -14.04
CA ARG A 977 -35.92 21.58 -13.55
C ARG A 977 -36.55 22.38 -14.68
N HIS A 978 -37.27 21.70 -15.58
CA HIS A 978 -38.44 22.20 -16.31
C HIS A 978 -39.14 21.00 -16.98
N GLY A 979 -40.43 20.84 -16.71
CA GLY A 979 -41.31 19.76 -17.21
C GLY A 979 -41.59 18.70 -16.13
N THR A 980 -42.81 18.46 -15.64
CA THR A 980 -44.12 18.93 -16.08
C THR A 980 -45.14 18.74 -14.95
N SER A 981 -46.14 19.60 -14.97
CA SER A 981 -47.31 19.72 -14.10
C SER A 981 -48.23 18.49 -14.02
N ALA A 982 -49.03 18.47 -12.94
CA ALA A 982 -50.36 17.88 -12.76
C ALA A 982 -50.50 16.37 -12.51
N TYR A 983 -50.89 15.98 -11.29
CA TYR A 983 -52.32 15.80 -10.91
C TYR A 983 -52.47 15.70 -9.38
N ALA A 984 -53.61 16.19 -8.89
CA ALA A 984 -53.94 16.44 -7.49
C ALA A 984 -54.78 15.30 -6.85
N LEU A 985 -54.98 15.47 -5.53
CA LEU A 985 -55.95 14.83 -4.60
C LEU A 985 -55.41 13.54 -3.95
N GLY A 986 -55.07 13.51 -2.65
CA GLY A 986 -55.87 13.79 -1.45
C GLY A 986 -55.98 12.44 -0.69
N THR A 987 -55.84 12.27 0.61
CA THR A 987 -56.21 13.03 1.81
C THR A 987 -55.67 12.29 3.04
N GLY A 988 -55.48 12.98 4.18
CA GLY A 988 -55.63 12.36 5.50
C GLY A 988 -54.45 12.45 6.49
N HIS A 989 -54.38 13.58 7.19
CA HIS A 989 -53.73 13.79 8.50
C HIS A 989 -54.27 12.84 9.61
N PRO A 990 -53.71 12.81 10.84
CA PRO A 990 -52.66 13.66 11.44
C PRO A 990 -51.28 13.02 11.58
#